data_AF-A0A235HU00-F1
#
_entry.id   AF-A0A235HU00-F1
#
_cell.length_a   1.000
_cell.length_b   1.000
_cell.length_c   1.000
_cell.angle_alpha   90.00
_cell.angle_beta   90.00
_cell.angle_gamma   90.00
#
_symmetry.space_group_name_H-M   'P 1'
#
loop_
_entity.id
_entity.type
_entity.pdbx_description
1 polymer ?
#
loop_
_entity_poly.entity_id
_entity_poly.type
_entity_poly.pdbx_seq_one_letter_code
_entity_poly.pdbx_strand_id
1 'polypeptide(L)'
;MSISTSVLSDLLKSLPYLRPQLYFKASLTALSHAMEDQVLAATLAQPLVIASFQRERFYRQEAHRYQRLALRSNQIYVLSAPETDFTNSSEHYEKIAFEPKDGLSHEWHLVVIADNYATCLVCRESLGSIAKNKQLPELSPNLDIDTARRFEGVWTSERGVSLKAAELLLDRILVYRPELANKIEEARQRFGIGQPRSNSGAEQFNEYACDIDTDPFVQRLVTYLQASQYKLHKAYRSIAAQARKERLVNSISTAIRRSLDPHEVLQVAAQELGQHLEACRCLIYRAQATDSQAIIEHEFLNPGILSVRGQTWELEKNSLFQDIVQQGEGVCISDTLNDPRVNNSPGLSLIAKKFAIRSWLMEPVFYQGRLLGIVELHYCRMPPHECQPGELDLVEAIATQVGAALIQAEAYANLEELNQQLEALDRTRSNLIAITGHELRTPLSTIQVCLESLASEPDMPLELQQIMLNTALSDSERMRKLVQDFLTLSNLESGRVQWHPESLTLQECVDLALSRNRPRSSTEKPPKIKTQISENLPLVRADGDWLVEVLAKLMDNACKFTPSEGEITIKAICNSHQMVEVTVADTGRGIEPNRLEVVFDRFYQEEGALRRTTGGTGLGLAICRQIVNGWGGKIWAESTGKDRGSQFHFTIPIVQNSHEEKRAKVKSK
;
A
#
# COMPACT_ATOMS: atom_id res chain seq x y z
N MET A 1 18.85 -55.51 -15.54
CA MET A 1 18.03 -55.82 -16.73
C MET A 1 16.62 -55.32 -16.45
N SER A 2 16.13 -54.29 -17.14
CA SER A 2 14.75 -53.82 -16.99
C SER A 2 13.77 -54.80 -17.63
N ILE A 3 12.81 -55.34 -16.89
CA ILE A 3 11.74 -56.15 -17.45
C ILE A 3 10.58 -55.21 -17.79
N SER A 4 10.28 -55.07 -19.07
CA SER A 4 9.22 -54.18 -19.55
C SER A 4 7.83 -54.80 -19.53
N THR A 5 7.71 -56.11 -19.28
CA THR A 5 6.42 -56.79 -19.22
C THR A 5 5.73 -56.53 -17.89
N SER A 6 4.42 -56.34 -17.94
CA SER A 6 3.54 -56.06 -16.80
C SER A 6 3.09 -57.39 -16.18
N VAL A 7 3.23 -57.55 -14.87
CA VAL A 7 2.85 -58.79 -14.17
C VAL A 7 1.35 -59.05 -14.32
N LEU A 8 0.53 -57.99 -14.29
CA LEU A 8 -0.89 -58.08 -14.58
C LEU A 8 -1.16 -58.61 -15.99
N SER A 9 -0.40 -58.15 -16.99
CA SER A 9 -0.59 -58.58 -18.38
C SER A 9 -0.20 -60.04 -18.57
N ASP A 10 0.86 -60.50 -17.91
CA ASP A 10 1.31 -61.90 -17.97
C ASP A 10 0.35 -62.82 -17.19
N LEU A 11 -0.24 -62.35 -16.08
CA LEU A 11 -1.30 -63.05 -15.36
C LEU A 11 -2.56 -63.23 -16.23
N LEU A 12 -3.04 -62.16 -16.89
CA LEU A 12 -4.21 -62.21 -17.77
C LEU A 12 -3.99 -63.09 -19.02
N LYS A 13 -2.77 -63.16 -19.55
CA LYS A 13 -2.43 -64.10 -20.63
C LYS A 13 -2.51 -65.56 -20.16
N SER A 14 -2.04 -65.84 -18.95
CA SER A 14 -2.04 -67.19 -18.38
C SER A 14 -3.44 -67.67 -17.94
N LEU A 15 -4.30 -66.74 -17.52
CA LEU A 15 -5.65 -67.00 -17.01
C LEU A 15 -6.67 -66.08 -17.71
N PRO A 16 -7.09 -66.39 -18.96
CA PRO A 16 -7.90 -65.50 -19.80
C PRO A 16 -9.34 -65.28 -19.29
N TYR A 17 -9.80 -66.05 -18.30
CA TYR A 17 -11.12 -65.86 -17.68
C TYR A 17 -11.16 -64.69 -16.67
N LEU A 18 -10.00 -64.23 -16.19
CA LEU A 18 -9.92 -63.13 -15.25
C LEU A 18 -10.30 -61.80 -15.93
N ARG A 19 -11.18 -61.03 -15.26
CA ARG A 19 -11.55 -59.69 -15.69
C ARG A 19 -11.01 -58.67 -14.70
N PRO A 20 -10.09 -57.77 -15.10
CA PRO A 20 -9.58 -56.75 -14.21
C PRO A 20 -10.69 -55.74 -13.86
N GLN A 21 -10.65 -55.25 -12.63
CA GLN A 21 -11.53 -54.20 -12.11
C GLN A 21 -10.76 -52.90 -11.94
N LEU A 22 -11.51 -51.79 -11.87
CA LEU A 22 -10.94 -50.46 -11.64
C LEU A 22 -11.03 -50.09 -10.17
N TYR A 23 -9.88 -49.77 -9.57
CA TYR A 23 -9.75 -49.35 -8.19
C TYR A 23 -9.22 -47.92 -8.08
N PHE A 24 -9.68 -47.19 -7.08
CA PHE A 24 -9.10 -45.92 -6.68
C PHE A 24 -7.93 -46.15 -5.73
N LYS A 25 -6.91 -45.29 -5.76
CA LYS A 25 -5.73 -45.40 -4.88
C LYS A 25 -6.11 -45.59 -3.40
N ALA A 26 -7.02 -44.77 -2.87
CA ALA A 26 -7.44 -44.85 -1.47
C ALA A 26 -8.05 -46.21 -1.11
N SER A 27 -8.82 -46.80 -2.03
CA SER A 27 -9.40 -48.14 -1.86
C SER A 27 -8.32 -49.22 -1.89
N LEU A 28 -7.32 -49.10 -2.78
CA LEU A 28 -6.20 -50.05 -2.84
C LEU A 28 -5.31 -49.98 -1.61
N THR A 29 -4.98 -48.79 -1.13
CA THR A 29 -4.19 -48.63 0.10
C THR A 29 -4.93 -49.22 1.30
N ALA A 30 -6.23 -48.93 1.43
CA ALA A 30 -7.07 -49.51 2.48
C ALA A 30 -7.14 -51.04 2.40
N LEU A 31 -7.25 -51.58 1.18
CA LEU A 31 -7.31 -53.02 0.92
C LEU A 31 -5.98 -53.71 1.19
N SER A 32 -4.86 -53.14 0.76
CA SER A 32 -3.50 -53.61 1.07
C SER A 32 -3.26 -53.67 2.57
N HIS A 33 -3.62 -52.60 3.30
CA HIS A 33 -3.48 -52.54 4.76
C HIS A 33 -4.37 -53.56 5.46
N ALA A 34 -5.62 -53.73 5.02
CA ALA A 34 -6.52 -54.73 5.57
C ALA A 34 -6.00 -56.16 5.34
N MET A 35 -5.45 -56.45 4.15
CA MET A 35 -4.82 -57.74 3.84
C MET A 35 -3.62 -58.01 4.76
N GLU A 36 -2.67 -57.06 4.85
CA GLU A 36 -1.48 -57.19 5.72
C GLU A 36 -1.85 -57.38 7.19
N ASP A 37 -2.80 -56.58 7.69
CA ASP A 37 -3.25 -56.67 9.07
C ASP A 37 -3.96 -58.02 9.34
N GLN A 38 -4.63 -58.60 8.33
CA GLN A 38 -5.23 -59.93 8.43
C GLN A 38 -4.15 -61.01 8.55
N VAL A 39 -3.03 -60.91 7.81
CA VAL A 39 -1.88 -61.83 7.95
C VAL A 39 -1.21 -61.71 9.32
N LEU A 40 -1.10 -60.49 9.85
CA LEU A 40 -0.55 -60.25 11.19
C LEU A 40 -1.48 -60.72 12.31
N ALA A 41 -2.79 -60.66 12.11
CA ALA A 41 -3.78 -61.06 13.12
C ALA A 41 -4.06 -62.58 13.10
N ALA A 42 -4.07 -63.21 11.93
CA ALA A 42 -4.32 -64.63 11.79
C ALA A 42 -3.13 -65.48 12.27
N THR A 43 -3.42 -66.65 12.85
CA THR A 43 -2.45 -67.71 13.22
C THR A 43 -1.98 -68.49 11.98
N LEU A 44 -1.54 -67.77 10.94
CA LEU A 44 -0.97 -68.39 9.75
C LEU A 44 0.45 -68.90 10.05
N ALA A 45 0.66 -70.21 9.93
CA ALA A 45 1.97 -70.82 10.12
C ALA A 45 2.89 -70.54 8.92
N GLN A 46 3.90 -69.68 9.11
CA GLN A 46 4.96 -69.36 8.13
C GLN A 46 4.44 -69.05 6.70
N PRO A 47 3.68 -67.95 6.50
CA PRO A 47 3.16 -67.58 5.18
C PRO A 47 4.25 -67.10 4.20
N LEU A 48 4.06 -67.30 2.90
CA LEU A 48 4.77 -66.60 1.83
C LEU A 48 4.15 -65.22 1.62
N VAL A 49 4.95 -64.16 1.67
CA VAL A 49 4.52 -62.78 1.38
C VAL A 49 5.42 -62.16 0.32
N ILE A 50 4.82 -61.68 -0.76
CA ILE A 50 5.51 -60.94 -1.82
C ILE A 50 4.82 -59.59 -1.99
N ALA A 51 5.53 -58.49 -1.71
CA ALA A 51 5.01 -57.13 -1.83
C ALA A 51 5.86 -56.29 -2.77
N SER A 52 5.23 -55.48 -3.61
CA SER A 52 5.90 -54.60 -4.57
C SER A 52 5.42 -53.16 -4.41
N PHE A 53 6.37 -52.25 -4.20
CA PHE A 53 6.15 -50.82 -4.04
C PHE A 53 6.67 -50.05 -5.24
N GLN A 54 5.83 -49.18 -5.81
CA GLN A 54 6.20 -48.32 -6.95
C GLN A 54 7.42 -47.43 -6.68
N ARG A 55 7.62 -47.00 -5.42
CA ARG A 55 8.70 -46.11 -4.96
C ARG A 55 9.12 -46.42 -3.53
N GLU A 56 10.40 -46.18 -3.21
CA GLU A 56 10.97 -46.42 -1.88
C GLU A 56 10.21 -45.70 -0.75
N ARG A 57 9.80 -44.44 -0.94
CA ARG A 57 9.06 -43.67 0.09
C ARG A 57 7.78 -44.35 0.59
N PHE A 58 7.10 -45.13 -0.25
CA PHE A 58 5.90 -45.86 0.14
C PHE A 58 6.23 -47.08 1.00
N TYR A 59 7.29 -47.81 0.65
CA TYR A 59 7.81 -48.90 1.47
C TYR A 59 8.27 -48.42 2.85
N ARG A 60 8.96 -47.27 2.95
CA ARG A 60 9.47 -46.75 4.24
C ARG A 60 8.37 -46.54 5.28
N GLN A 61 7.16 -46.17 4.84
CA GLN A 61 6.01 -46.01 5.73
C GLN A 61 5.51 -47.33 6.32
N GLU A 62 5.81 -48.46 5.66
CA GLU A 62 5.30 -49.79 5.99
C GLU A 62 6.39 -50.78 6.44
N ALA A 63 7.68 -50.39 6.41
CA ALA A 63 8.82 -51.26 6.66
C ALA A 63 8.74 -52.06 7.98
N HIS A 64 8.19 -51.45 9.04
CA HIS A 64 8.00 -52.10 10.34
C HIS A 64 7.00 -53.28 10.28
N ARG A 65 6.02 -53.27 9.37
CA ARG A 65 5.07 -54.38 9.20
C ARG A 65 5.77 -55.62 8.66
N TYR A 66 6.60 -55.45 7.63
CA TYR A 66 7.38 -56.54 7.04
C TYR A 66 8.42 -57.11 8.01
N GLN A 67 8.99 -56.28 8.89
CA GLN A 67 9.84 -56.76 9.99
C GLN A 67 9.07 -57.67 10.95
N ARG A 68 7.83 -57.32 11.31
CA ARG A 68 6.99 -58.17 12.17
C ARG A 68 6.57 -59.47 11.50
N LEU A 69 6.28 -59.42 10.20
CA LEU A 69 5.98 -60.63 9.42
C LEU A 69 7.20 -61.56 9.34
N ALA A 70 8.41 -61.00 9.20
CA ALA A 70 9.66 -61.77 9.10
C ALA A 70 9.98 -62.61 10.34
N LEU A 71 9.49 -62.19 11.52
CA LEU A 71 9.59 -62.99 12.74
C LEU A 71 8.77 -64.29 12.67
N ARG A 72 7.79 -64.37 11.75
CA ARG A 72 6.88 -65.51 11.60
C ARG A 72 7.19 -66.40 10.40
N SER A 73 7.85 -65.88 9.38
CA SER A 73 8.17 -66.60 8.15
C SER A 73 9.50 -66.15 7.56
N ASN A 74 10.28 -67.10 7.06
CA ASN A 74 11.49 -66.83 6.29
C ASN A 74 11.17 -66.49 4.81
N GLN A 75 9.93 -66.68 4.35
CA GLN A 75 9.50 -66.48 2.96
C GLN A 75 8.86 -65.09 2.73
N ILE A 76 9.63 -64.02 2.93
CA ILE A 76 9.17 -62.64 2.73
C ILE A 76 10.06 -61.90 1.74
N TYR A 77 9.43 -61.35 0.71
CA TYR A 77 10.08 -60.68 -0.41
C TYR A 77 9.43 -59.30 -0.61
N VAL A 78 10.25 -58.25 -0.57
CA VAL A 78 9.80 -56.86 -0.75
C VAL A 78 10.57 -56.21 -1.90
N LEU A 79 9.85 -55.82 -2.94
CA LEU A 79 10.37 -55.19 -4.14
C LEU A 79 10.13 -53.68 -4.09
N SER A 80 11.12 -52.86 -4.44
CA SER A 80 10.93 -51.41 -4.60
C SER A 80 11.90 -50.78 -5.61
N ALA A 81 11.48 -49.69 -6.26
CA ALA A 81 12.37 -48.83 -7.03
C ALA A 81 13.17 -47.93 -6.07
N PRO A 82 14.51 -47.95 -6.15
CA PRO A 82 15.37 -47.17 -5.25
C PRO A 82 15.24 -45.66 -5.53
N GLU A 83 15.08 -44.86 -4.47
CA GLU A 83 15.16 -43.38 -4.55
C GLU A 83 16.39 -42.85 -3.79
N THR A 84 16.79 -43.54 -2.72
CA THR A 84 17.89 -43.19 -1.82
C THR A 84 18.72 -44.44 -1.45
N ASP A 85 18.42 -45.12 -0.34
CA ASP A 85 19.28 -46.19 0.23
C ASP A 85 18.70 -47.61 0.07
N PHE A 86 17.57 -47.77 -0.62
CA PHE A 86 16.96 -49.09 -0.80
C PHE A 86 17.81 -49.98 -1.72
N THR A 87 18.53 -50.92 -1.11
CA THR A 87 19.44 -51.85 -1.81
C THR A 87 19.09 -53.31 -1.51
N ASN A 88 19.52 -54.20 -2.40
CA ASN A 88 19.38 -55.65 -2.21
C ASN A 88 20.01 -56.06 -0.88
N SER A 89 19.22 -56.66 0.00
CA SER A 89 19.67 -57.12 1.32
C SER A 89 18.84 -58.31 1.80
N SER A 90 19.45 -59.14 2.64
CA SER A 90 18.87 -60.37 3.20
C SER A 90 18.91 -60.33 4.74
N GLU A 91 18.55 -59.18 5.33
CA GLU A 91 18.58 -58.97 6.78
C GLU A 91 17.42 -59.72 7.47
N HIS A 92 16.30 -59.03 7.68
CA HIS A 92 15.10 -59.58 8.31
C HIS A 92 14.22 -60.30 7.27
N TYR A 93 14.18 -59.78 6.04
CA TYR A 93 13.48 -60.33 4.88
C TYR A 93 14.25 -59.94 3.62
N GLU A 94 13.89 -60.51 2.48
CA GLU A 94 14.56 -60.23 1.22
C GLU A 94 14.09 -58.89 0.64
N LYS A 95 15.00 -57.91 0.55
CA LYS A 95 14.78 -56.68 -0.22
C LYS A 95 15.31 -56.86 -1.64
N ILE A 96 14.51 -56.45 -2.62
CA ILE A 96 14.84 -56.54 -4.04
C ILE A 96 14.65 -55.16 -4.66
N ALA A 97 15.76 -54.48 -4.93
CA ALA A 97 15.79 -53.21 -5.63
C ALA A 97 15.68 -53.47 -7.15
N PHE A 98 14.58 -53.06 -7.76
CA PHE A 98 14.38 -53.17 -9.20
C PHE A 98 14.68 -51.84 -9.90
N GLU A 99 14.98 -51.88 -11.21
CA GLU A 99 15.30 -50.66 -11.96
C GLU A 99 14.07 -49.73 -12.08
N PRO A 100 14.19 -48.40 -11.87
CA PRO A 100 13.03 -47.49 -11.94
C PRO A 100 12.25 -47.51 -13.27
N LYS A 101 12.89 -47.97 -14.35
CA LYS A 101 12.28 -48.13 -15.69
C LYS A 101 11.50 -49.43 -15.88
N ASP A 102 11.55 -50.34 -14.92
CA ASP A 102 10.84 -51.62 -14.93
C ASP A 102 9.31 -51.41 -14.84
N GLY A 103 8.52 -52.31 -15.43
CA GLY A 103 7.05 -52.27 -15.35
C GLY A 103 6.52 -52.21 -13.91
N LEU A 104 7.24 -52.79 -12.94
CA LEU A 104 6.89 -52.76 -11.52
C LEU A 104 6.81 -51.34 -10.93
N SER A 105 7.48 -50.34 -11.52
CA SER A 105 7.37 -48.95 -11.03
C SER A 105 5.99 -48.33 -11.24
N HIS A 106 5.15 -48.96 -12.05
CA HIS A 106 3.77 -48.57 -12.33
C HIS A 106 2.75 -49.58 -11.82
N GLU A 107 3.19 -50.61 -11.09
CA GLU A 107 2.34 -51.69 -10.58
C GLU A 107 2.40 -51.80 -9.05
N TRP A 108 1.32 -52.29 -8.46
CA TRP A 108 1.19 -52.57 -7.05
C TRP A 108 0.84 -54.05 -6.90
N HIS A 109 1.69 -54.78 -6.20
CA HIS A 109 1.50 -56.21 -5.93
C HIS A 109 1.54 -56.51 -4.44
N LEU A 110 0.60 -57.32 -3.97
CA LEU A 110 0.65 -57.96 -2.66
C LEU A 110 0.10 -59.37 -2.79
N VAL A 111 0.95 -60.38 -2.62
CA VAL A 111 0.56 -61.79 -2.68
C VAL A 111 0.89 -62.44 -1.34
N VAL A 112 -0.09 -63.13 -0.77
CA VAL A 112 0.03 -63.84 0.49
C VAL A 112 -0.47 -65.27 0.29
N ILE A 113 0.37 -66.25 0.65
CA ILE A 113 0.03 -67.68 0.55
C ILE A 113 0.40 -68.39 1.85
N ALA A 114 -0.53 -69.16 2.39
CA ALA A 114 -0.35 -70.08 3.51
C ALA A 114 -1.12 -71.38 3.22
N ASP A 115 -1.10 -72.33 4.15
CA ASP A 115 -1.73 -73.65 3.93
C ASP A 115 -3.24 -73.52 3.67
N ASN A 116 -3.96 -72.74 4.48
CA ASN A 116 -5.42 -72.55 4.37
C ASN A 116 -5.83 -71.11 3.98
N TYR A 117 -4.92 -70.33 3.38
CA TYR A 117 -5.17 -68.95 2.99
C TYR A 117 -4.37 -68.59 1.75
N ALA A 118 -5.03 -67.98 0.78
CA ALA A 118 -4.35 -67.43 -0.38
C ALA A 118 -5.08 -66.17 -0.82
N THR A 119 -4.35 -65.08 -1.03
CA THR A 119 -4.90 -63.88 -1.63
C THR A 119 -3.84 -63.17 -2.44
N CYS A 120 -4.26 -62.54 -3.53
CA CYS A 120 -3.40 -61.70 -4.33
C CYS A 120 -4.11 -60.40 -4.70
N LEU A 121 -3.34 -59.32 -4.67
CA LEU A 121 -3.64 -58.03 -5.24
C LEU A 121 -2.61 -57.77 -6.33
N VAL A 122 -3.05 -57.65 -7.57
CA VAL A 122 -2.19 -57.36 -8.73
C VAL A 122 -2.81 -56.21 -9.51
N CYS A 123 -2.22 -55.02 -9.41
CA CYS A 123 -2.78 -53.79 -9.97
C CYS A 123 -1.73 -52.99 -10.76
N ARG A 124 -2.16 -52.30 -11.80
CA ARG A 124 -1.36 -51.39 -12.61
C ARG A 124 -2.01 -50.01 -12.69
N GLU A 125 -1.23 -48.94 -12.61
CA GLU A 125 -1.74 -47.58 -12.77
C GLU A 125 -2.25 -47.34 -14.21
N SER A 126 -3.45 -46.77 -14.34
CA SER A 126 -4.09 -46.54 -15.64
C SER A 126 -3.39 -45.44 -16.44
N LEU A 127 -3.18 -45.67 -17.75
CA LEU A 127 -2.51 -44.76 -18.70
C LEU A 127 -3.10 -43.34 -18.71
N GLY A 128 -4.40 -43.17 -18.46
CA GLY A 128 -5.05 -41.86 -18.40
C GLY A 128 -4.67 -41.01 -17.18
N SER A 129 -4.27 -41.62 -16.06
CA SER A 129 -3.73 -40.91 -14.88
C SER A 129 -2.28 -40.48 -15.09
N ILE A 130 -1.49 -41.29 -15.80
CA ILE A 130 -0.06 -41.02 -16.08
C ILE A 130 0.11 -39.80 -17.00
N ALA A 131 -0.78 -39.62 -17.99
CA ALA A 131 -0.74 -38.48 -18.92
C ALA A 131 -1.07 -37.14 -18.24
N LYS A 132 -2.03 -37.11 -17.30
CA LYS A 132 -2.38 -35.90 -16.52
C LYS A 132 -1.23 -35.46 -15.60
N ASN A 133 -0.53 -36.41 -14.97
CA ASN A 133 0.59 -36.10 -14.08
C ASN A 133 1.80 -35.47 -14.80
N LYS A 134 1.98 -35.69 -16.11
CA LYS A 134 3.07 -35.07 -16.89
C LYS A 134 2.79 -33.64 -17.34
N GLN A 135 1.54 -33.16 -17.28
CA GLN A 135 1.15 -31.82 -17.76
C GLN A 135 1.04 -30.76 -16.67
N LEU A 136 1.16 -31.12 -15.38
CA LEU A 136 1.14 -30.16 -14.28
C LEU A 136 2.58 -29.84 -13.83
N PRO A 137 3.01 -28.56 -13.83
CA PRO A 137 4.23 -28.14 -13.14
C PRO A 137 4.10 -28.39 -11.63
N GLU A 138 5.21 -28.71 -10.97
CA GLU A 138 5.33 -28.87 -9.52
C GLU A 138 4.96 -27.59 -8.77
N LEU A 139 3.67 -27.36 -8.55
CA LEU A 139 3.16 -26.32 -7.68
C LEU A 139 2.38 -27.01 -6.56
N SER A 140 2.94 -26.92 -5.34
CA SER A 140 2.41 -27.36 -4.03
C SER A 140 2.94 -28.72 -3.54
N PRO A 141 3.79 -28.76 -2.49
CA PRO A 141 4.33 -30.01 -1.93
C PRO A 141 3.38 -30.77 -0.99
N ASN A 142 2.21 -30.22 -0.62
CA ASN A 142 1.48 -30.69 0.56
C ASN A 142 -0.01 -31.06 0.36
N LEU A 143 -0.57 -31.02 -0.84
CA LEU A 143 -1.92 -31.56 -1.08
C LEU A 143 -1.95 -32.43 -2.33
N ASP A 144 -1.78 -33.72 -2.07
CA ASP A 144 -1.98 -34.82 -2.99
C ASP A 144 -3.34 -34.74 -3.71
N ILE A 145 -3.30 -34.32 -4.99
CA ILE A 145 -4.29 -34.69 -6.03
C ILE A 145 -4.16 -36.21 -6.38
N ASP A 146 -3.59 -36.99 -5.46
CA ASP A 146 -3.19 -38.38 -5.60
C ASP A 146 -4.39 -39.34 -5.48
N THR A 147 -5.56 -38.83 -5.10
CA THR A 147 -6.84 -39.56 -5.04
C THR A 147 -7.47 -39.79 -6.42
N ALA A 148 -7.04 -39.03 -7.44
CA ALA A 148 -7.51 -39.20 -8.82
C ALA A 148 -6.79 -40.33 -9.59
N ARG A 149 -5.77 -40.95 -8.99
CA ARG A 149 -5.08 -42.09 -9.60
C ARG A 149 -6.00 -43.31 -9.62
N ARG A 150 -6.16 -43.84 -10.83
CA ARG A 150 -6.95 -45.05 -11.09
C ARG A 150 -6.00 -46.19 -11.37
N PHE A 151 -6.31 -47.34 -10.80
CA PHE A 151 -5.59 -48.57 -10.98
C PHE A 151 -6.52 -49.59 -11.60
N GLU A 152 -5.99 -50.40 -12.50
CA GLU A 152 -6.69 -51.54 -13.09
C GLU A 152 -6.00 -52.80 -12.57
N GLY A 153 -6.76 -53.78 -12.08
CA GLY A 153 -6.15 -54.98 -11.52
C GLY A 153 -7.11 -56.05 -11.05
N VAL A 154 -6.56 -57.08 -10.41
CA VAL A 154 -7.30 -58.21 -9.86
C VAL A 154 -6.99 -58.32 -8.38
N TRP A 155 -8.03 -58.33 -7.56
CA TRP A 155 -7.98 -58.80 -6.19
C TRP A 155 -8.82 -60.07 -6.08
N THR A 156 -8.24 -61.15 -5.55
CA THR A 156 -8.96 -62.43 -5.38
C THR A 156 -8.37 -63.22 -4.21
N SER A 157 -9.19 -64.10 -3.64
CA SER A 157 -8.79 -65.15 -2.70
C SER A 157 -8.70 -66.54 -3.35
N GLU A 158 -8.87 -66.61 -4.68
CA GLU A 158 -8.74 -67.86 -5.43
C GLU A 158 -7.28 -68.36 -5.36
N ARG A 159 -7.09 -69.55 -4.79
CA ARG A 159 -5.75 -70.12 -4.56
C ARG A 159 -4.98 -70.32 -5.87
N GLY A 160 -5.66 -70.76 -6.94
CA GLY A 160 -5.03 -70.97 -8.25
C GLY A 160 -4.45 -69.68 -8.85
N VAL A 161 -5.21 -68.59 -8.79
CA VAL A 161 -4.78 -67.26 -9.28
C VAL A 161 -3.64 -66.72 -8.42
N SER A 162 -3.74 -66.87 -7.10
CA SER A 162 -2.71 -66.40 -6.15
C SER A 162 -1.38 -67.14 -6.34
N LEU A 163 -1.42 -68.47 -6.51
CA LEU A 163 -0.24 -69.28 -6.82
C LEU A 163 0.40 -68.86 -8.15
N LYS A 164 -0.41 -68.57 -9.17
CA LYS A 164 0.11 -68.12 -10.46
C LYS A 164 0.75 -66.73 -10.39
N ALA A 165 0.14 -65.82 -9.63
CA ALA A 165 0.72 -64.49 -9.36
C ALA A 165 2.04 -64.60 -8.59
N ALA A 166 2.12 -65.49 -7.59
CA ALA A 166 3.37 -65.76 -6.87
C ALA A 166 4.45 -66.36 -7.78
N GLU A 167 4.10 -67.29 -8.68
CA GLU A 167 5.03 -67.86 -9.67
C GLU A 167 5.70 -66.77 -10.50
N LEU A 168 4.90 -65.87 -11.11
CA LEU A 168 5.39 -64.78 -11.95
C LEU A 168 6.28 -63.79 -11.18
N LEU A 169 5.94 -63.48 -9.93
CA LEU A 169 6.73 -62.57 -9.11
C LEU A 169 8.04 -63.23 -8.63
N LEU A 170 8.02 -64.52 -8.27
CA LEU A 170 9.22 -65.27 -7.88
C LEU A 170 10.19 -65.44 -9.06
N ASP A 171 9.69 -65.73 -10.26
CA ASP A 171 10.50 -65.74 -11.48
C ASP A 171 11.17 -64.38 -11.71
N ARG A 172 10.44 -63.30 -11.46
CA ARG A 172 10.96 -61.93 -11.57
C ARG A 172 12.02 -61.63 -10.52
N ILE A 173 11.82 -62.08 -9.28
CA ILE A 173 12.82 -61.96 -8.20
C ILE A 173 14.11 -62.68 -8.59
N LEU A 174 14.05 -63.86 -9.19
CA LEU A 174 15.23 -64.63 -9.62
C LEU A 174 16.06 -63.88 -10.68
N VAL A 175 15.43 -63.10 -11.56
CA VAL A 175 16.16 -62.26 -12.53
C VAL A 175 16.98 -61.18 -11.83
N TYR A 176 16.47 -60.61 -10.73
CA TYR A 176 17.16 -59.56 -9.98
C TYR A 176 18.14 -60.12 -8.94
N ARG A 177 17.85 -61.26 -8.32
CA ARG A 177 18.65 -61.91 -7.27
C ARG A 177 18.71 -63.43 -7.49
N PRO A 178 19.59 -63.91 -8.40
CA PRO A 178 19.70 -65.34 -8.71
C PRO A 178 20.18 -66.19 -7.52
N GLU A 179 20.88 -65.58 -6.56
CA GLU A 179 21.32 -66.22 -5.31
C GLU A 179 20.16 -66.75 -4.43
N LEU A 180 18.92 -66.26 -4.62
CA LEU A 180 17.75 -66.72 -3.88
C LEU A 180 17.11 -67.99 -4.44
N ALA A 181 17.69 -68.61 -5.48
CA ALA A 181 17.15 -69.79 -6.16
C ALA A 181 16.74 -70.93 -5.21
N ASN A 182 17.61 -71.30 -4.27
CA ASN A 182 17.32 -72.39 -3.33
C ASN A 182 16.14 -72.06 -2.40
N LYS A 183 16.06 -70.81 -1.93
CA LYS A 183 15.01 -70.34 -1.01
C LYS A 183 13.66 -70.23 -1.71
N ILE A 184 13.67 -69.83 -2.97
CA ILE A 184 12.47 -69.75 -3.82
C ILE A 184 11.98 -71.16 -4.17
N GLU A 185 12.87 -72.11 -4.42
CA GLU A 185 12.51 -73.50 -4.69
C GLU A 185 11.88 -74.18 -3.45
N GLU A 186 12.37 -73.88 -2.25
CA GLU A 186 11.73 -74.29 -0.99
C GLU A 186 10.29 -73.76 -0.88
N ALA A 187 10.07 -72.49 -1.24
CA ALA A 187 8.73 -71.90 -1.28
C ALA A 187 7.83 -72.59 -2.31
N ARG A 188 8.37 -72.89 -3.50
CA ARG A 188 7.63 -73.59 -4.58
C ARG A 188 7.18 -74.97 -4.17
N GLN A 189 8.08 -75.75 -3.56
CA GLN A 189 7.78 -77.10 -3.10
C GLN A 189 6.75 -77.09 -1.97
N ARG A 190 6.89 -76.17 -1.00
CA ARG A 190 5.97 -76.07 0.13
C ARG A 190 4.55 -75.69 -0.28
N PHE A 191 4.40 -74.67 -1.13
CA PHE A 191 3.08 -74.12 -1.46
C PHE A 191 2.49 -74.66 -2.77
N GLY A 192 3.23 -75.51 -3.50
CA GLY A 192 2.79 -76.10 -4.77
C GLY A 192 2.78 -75.10 -5.93
N ILE A 193 3.72 -74.15 -5.95
CA ILE A 193 3.80 -73.09 -6.98
C ILE A 193 4.50 -73.68 -8.23
N GLY A 194 3.84 -73.61 -9.39
CA GLY A 194 4.39 -74.08 -10.68
C GLY A 194 4.18 -75.58 -10.99
N GLN A 195 3.50 -76.33 -10.13
CA GLN A 195 3.16 -77.75 -10.39
C GLN A 195 1.86 -77.88 -11.23
N PRO A 196 1.83 -78.73 -12.29
CA PRO A 196 0.61 -78.96 -13.05
C PRO A 196 -0.43 -79.69 -12.17
N ARG A 197 -1.69 -79.22 -12.18
CA ARG A 197 -2.81 -79.88 -11.48
C ARG A 197 -2.91 -81.33 -11.95
N SER A 198 -2.55 -82.29 -11.10
CA SER A 198 -2.87 -83.70 -11.34
C SER A 198 -4.39 -83.86 -11.22
N ASN A 199 -5.07 -84.04 -12.35
CA ASN A 199 -6.45 -84.51 -12.39
C ASN A 199 -6.50 -85.95 -11.85
N SER A 200 -6.48 -86.11 -10.54
CA SER A 200 -6.96 -87.31 -9.85
C SER A 200 -8.18 -86.90 -9.05
N GLY A 201 -9.34 -87.39 -9.50
CA GLY A 201 -10.64 -87.07 -8.93
C GLY A 201 -10.80 -87.53 -7.49
N ALA A 202 -11.85 -86.97 -6.88
CA ALA A 202 -12.30 -87.13 -5.50
C ALA A 202 -11.52 -86.30 -4.46
N GLU A 203 -11.75 -84.98 -4.51
CA GLU A 203 -12.06 -84.13 -3.35
C GLU A 203 -12.18 -82.67 -3.81
N GLN A 204 -13.39 -82.27 -4.24
CA GLN A 204 -13.77 -80.86 -4.36
C GLN A 204 -13.95 -80.28 -2.94
N PHE A 205 -12.88 -80.23 -2.16
CA PHE A 205 -12.85 -79.42 -0.94
C PHE A 205 -12.66 -77.96 -1.37
N ASN A 206 -13.76 -77.20 -1.34
CA ASN A 206 -13.87 -75.74 -1.43
C ASN A 206 -12.67 -75.01 -2.07
N GLU A 207 -12.69 -74.80 -3.39
CA GLU A 207 -11.77 -73.88 -4.10
C GLU A 207 -11.84 -72.41 -3.61
N TYR A 208 -12.78 -72.11 -2.69
CA TYR A 208 -13.02 -70.81 -2.05
C TYR A 208 -12.85 -70.82 -0.51
N ALA A 209 -12.45 -71.93 0.13
CA ALA A 209 -12.36 -71.98 1.61
C ALA A 209 -11.14 -71.22 2.13
N CYS A 210 -11.32 -69.92 2.37
CA CYS A 210 -10.64 -69.26 3.48
C CYS A 210 -11.35 -69.67 4.77
N ASP A 211 -10.75 -70.52 5.60
CA ASP A 211 -11.21 -70.79 6.98
C ASP A 211 -10.92 -69.59 7.93
N ILE A 212 -10.74 -68.38 7.38
CA ILE A 212 -10.45 -67.17 8.13
C ILE A 212 -11.70 -66.30 8.17
N ASP A 213 -12.11 -65.94 9.38
CA ASP A 213 -13.14 -64.94 9.63
C ASP A 213 -12.85 -63.65 8.83
N THR A 214 -13.77 -63.31 7.93
CA THR A 214 -13.66 -62.14 7.05
C THR A 214 -14.13 -60.85 7.74
N ASP A 215 -14.81 -60.93 8.89
CA ASP A 215 -15.35 -59.77 9.58
C ASP A 215 -14.26 -58.77 10.02
N PRO A 216 -13.12 -59.19 10.60
CA PRO A 216 -12.01 -58.28 10.94
C PRO A 216 -11.41 -57.58 9.72
N PHE A 217 -11.41 -58.23 8.55
CA PHE A 217 -10.92 -57.65 7.30
C PHE A 217 -11.88 -56.56 6.80
N VAL A 218 -13.19 -56.85 6.75
CA VAL A 218 -14.21 -55.89 6.31
C VAL A 218 -14.25 -54.66 7.24
N GLN A 219 -14.19 -54.87 8.56
CA GLN A 219 -14.16 -53.77 9.53
C GLN A 219 -12.94 -52.86 9.35
N ARG A 220 -11.76 -53.43 9.12
CA ARG A 220 -10.53 -52.64 8.87
C ARG A 220 -10.60 -51.87 7.57
N LEU A 221 -11.08 -52.50 6.50
CA LEU A 221 -11.26 -51.87 5.20
C LEU A 221 -12.20 -50.65 5.31
N VAL A 222 -13.35 -50.82 5.97
CA VAL A 222 -14.30 -49.72 6.22
C VAL A 222 -13.64 -48.61 7.04
N THR A 223 -12.89 -48.97 8.09
CA THR A 223 -12.17 -47.99 8.94
C THR A 223 -11.19 -47.15 8.13
N TYR A 224 -10.36 -47.78 7.29
CA TYR A 224 -9.40 -47.07 6.45
C TYR A 224 -10.09 -46.18 5.40
N LEU A 225 -11.18 -46.65 4.80
CA LEU A 225 -11.98 -45.86 3.86
C LEU A 225 -12.59 -44.62 4.55
N GLN A 226 -13.20 -44.78 5.73
CA GLN A 226 -13.75 -43.67 6.51
C GLN A 226 -12.67 -42.66 6.90
N ALA A 227 -11.51 -43.13 7.37
CA ALA A 227 -10.38 -42.25 7.71
C ALA A 227 -9.89 -41.45 6.49
N SER A 228 -9.83 -42.07 5.31
CA SER A 228 -9.43 -41.39 4.07
C SER A 228 -10.45 -40.32 3.63
N GLN A 229 -11.75 -40.63 3.69
CA GLN A 229 -12.82 -39.67 3.40
C GLN A 229 -12.81 -38.51 4.39
N TYR A 230 -12.60 -38.78 5.67
CA TYR A 230 -12.50 -37.74 6.69
C TYR A 230 -11.35 -36.76 6.41
N LYS A 231 -10.16 -37.27 6.06
CA LYS A 231 -9.01 -36.42 5.68
C LYS A 231 -9.35 -35.53 4.48
N LEU A 232 -10.01 -36.10 3.46
CA LEU A 232 -10.41 -35.37 2.27
C LEU A 232 -11.44 -34.27 2.59
N HIS A 233 -12.46 -34.58 3.38
CA HIS A 233 -13.43 -33.58 3.83
C HIS A 233 -12.78 -32.46 4.65
N LYS A 234 -11.82 -32.79 5.52
CA LYS A 234 -11.06 -31.81 6.29
C LYS A 234 -10.26 -30.87 5.38
N ALA A 235 -9.58 -31.42 4.37
CA ALA A 235 -8.85 -30.63 3.38
C ALA A 235 -9.77 -29.71 2.56
N TYR A 236 -10.89 -30.22 2.04
CA TYR A 236 -11.86 -29.41 1.31
C TYR A 236 -12.43 -28.26 2.14
N ARG A 237 -12.73 -28.50 3.43
CA ARG A 237 -13.18 -27.44 4.34
C ARG A 237 -12.13 -26.33 4.49
N SER A 238 -10.85 -26.70 4.64
CA SER A 238 -9.74 -25.74 4.74
C SER A 238 -9.58 -24.90 3.46
N ILE A 239 -9.62 -25.53 2.28
CA ILE A 239 -9.54 -24.82 1.00
C ILE A 239 -10.73 -23.88 0.81
N ALA A 240 -11.95 -24.34 1.14
CA ALA A 240 -13.14 -23.51 1.02
C ALA A 240 -13.10 -22.29 1.96
N ALA A 241 -12.56 -22.46 3.17
CA ALA A 241 -12.35 -21.34 4.11
C ALA A 241 -11.33 -20.33 3.55
N GLN A 242 -10.20 -20.80 3.02
CA GLN A 242 -9.18 -19.94 2.40
C GLN A 242 -9.74 -19.17 1.19
N ALA A 243 -10.44 -19.84 0.29
CA ALA A 243 -11.04 -19.20 -0.88
C ALA A 243 -12.12 -18.17 -0.49
N ARG A 244 -12.87 -18.41 0.60
CA ARG A 244 -13.83 -17.43 1.14
C ARG A 244 -13.11 -16.20 1.70
N LYS A 245 -12.01 -16.40 2.44
CA LYS A 245 -11.16 -15.32 2.98
C LYS A 245 -10.64 -14.41 1.86
N GLU A 246 -10.05 -14.99 0.80
CA GLU A 246 -9.49 -14.23 -0.32
C GLU A 246 -10.56 -13.44 -1.10
N ARG A 247 -11.74 -14.03 -1.32
CA ARG A 247 -12.85 -13.31 -1.97
C ARG A 247 -13.30 -12.10 -1.14
N LEU A 248 -13.34 -12.25 0.18
CA LEU A 248 -13.74 -11.17 1.06
C LEU A 248 -12.73 -10.02 1.04
N VAL A 249 -11.43 -10.33 1.19
CA VAL A 249 -10.36 -9.31 1.08
C VAL A 249 -10.43 -8.57 -0.26
N ASN A 250 -10.62 -9.31 -1.37
CA ASN A 250 -10.72 -8.69 -2.69
C ASN A 250 -11.98 -7.83 -2.86
N SER A 251 -13.12 -8.25 -2.33
CA SER A 251 -14.37 -7.47 -2.38
C SER A 251 -14.22 -6.15 -1.65
N ILE A 252 -13.71 -6.20 -0.41
CA ILE A 252 -13.52 -5.02 0.44
C ILE A 252 -12.44 -4.10 -0.16
N SER A 253 -11.32 -4.66 -0.59
CA SER A 253 -10.25 -3.91 -1.27
C SER A 253 -10.74 -3.23 -2.55
N THR A 254 -11.68 -3.82 -3.28
CA THR A 254 -12.29 -3.20 -4.46
C THR A 254 -13.24 -2.07 -4.07
N ALA A 255 -14.04 -2.24 -3.01
CA ALA A 255 -14.95 -1.21 -2.52
C ALA A 255 -14.17 0.03 -2.04
N ILE A 256 -13.12 -0.18 -1.26
CA ILE A 256 -12.28 0.89 -0.72
C ILE A 256 -11.58 1.67 -1.83
N ARG A 257 -11.06 0.98 -2.85
CA ARG A 257 -10.33 1.61 -3.97
C ARG A 257 -11.20 2.40 -4.95
N ARG A 258 -12.53 2.40 -4.81
CA ARG A 258 -13.42 3.21 -5.66
C ARG A 258 -13.39 4.69 -5.30
N SER A 259 -13.05 5.02 -4.07
CA SER A 259 -12.90 6.40 -3.64
C SER A 259 -11.43 6.80 -3.58
N LEU A 260 -11.18 8.08 -3.86
CA LEU A 260 -9.90 8.75 -3.66
C LEU A 260 -9.96 9.74 -2.49
N ASP A 261 -11.07 9.79 -1.74
CA ASP A 261 -11.21 10.57 -0.53
C ASP A 261 -10.84 9.70 0.69
N PRO A 262 -9.82 10.07 1.48
CA PRO A 262 -9.45 9.35 2.70
C PRO A 262 -10.62 9.11 3.67
N HIS A 263 -11.55 10.06 3.81
CA HIS A 263 -12.68 9.89 4.73
C HIS A 263 -13.68 8.85 4.22
N GLU A 264 -13.96 8.84 2.92
CA GLU A 264 -14.86 7.85 2.31
C GLU A 264 -14.22 6.46 2.32
N VAL A 265 -12.92 6.36 2.02
CA VAL A 265 -12.11 5.13 2.13
C VAL A 265 -12.27 4.49 3.50
N LEU A 266 -12.10 5.26 4.58
CA LEU A 266 -12.23 4.77 5.96
C LEU A 266 -13.67 4.39 6.31
N GLN A 267 -14.65 5.20 5.91
CA GLN A 267 -16.06 4.93 6.20
C GLN A 267 -16.55 3.65 5.50
N VAL A 268 -16.21 3.47 4.21
CA VAL A 268 -16.56 2.28 3.44
C VAL A 268 -15.86 1.05 4.03
N ALA A 269 -14.57 1.16 4.37
CA ALA A 269 -13.85 0.07 5.01
C ALA A 269 -14.49 -0.35 6.34
N ALA A 270 -14.86 0.60 7.20
CA ALA A 270 -15.52 0.31 8.48
C ALA A 270 -16.87 -0.39 8.26
N GLN A 271 -17.65 0.05 7.28
CA GLN A 271 -18.94 -0.52 6.92
C GLN A 271 -18.84 -1.95 6.42
N GLU A 272 -17.96 -2.19 5.45
CA GLU A 272 -17.74 -3.52 4.87
C GLU A 272 -17.19 -4.51 5.91
N LEU A 273 -16.19 -4.10 6.71
CA LEU A 273 -15.63 -4.93 7.78
C LEU A 273 -16.67 -5.29 8.83
N GLY A 274 -17.38 -4.29 9.36
CA GLY A 274 -18.37 -4.49 10.41
C GLY A 274 -19.53 -5.38 9.95
N GLN A 275 -19.98 -5.22 8.71
CA GLN A 275 -21.05 -6.03 8.14
C GLN A 275 -20.61 -7.49 7.91
N HIS A 276 -19.41 -7.70 7.37
CA HIS A 276 -18.93 -9.04 7.02
C HIS A 276 -18.46 -9.88 8.21
N LEU A 277 -17.93 -9.23 9.26
CA LEU A 277 -17.51 -9.89 10.50
C LEU A 277 -18.62 -9.93 11.56
N GLU A 278 -19.84 -9.50 11.18
CA GLU A 278 -21.02 -9.44 12.06
C GLU A 278 -20.77 -8.70 13.39
N ALA A 279 -19.83 -7.76 13.38
CA ALA A 279 -19.47 -6.96 14.54
C ALA A 279 -20.64 -6.04 14.91
N CYS A 280 -20.81 -5.76 16.20
CA CYS A 280 -21.81 -4.79 16.66
C CYS A 280 -21.41 -3.36 16.31
N ARG A 281 -20.11 -3.10 16.30
CA ARG A 281 -19.50 -1.84 15.90
C ARG A 281 -18.16 -2.12 15.22
N CYS A 282 -17.87 -1.43 14.13
CA CYS A 282 -16.52 -1.37 13.56
C CYS A 282 -16.09 0.09 13.48
N LEU A 283 -14.89 0.39 13.96
CA LEU A 283 -14.28 1.71 13.93
C LEU A 283 -13.02 1.64 13.08
N ILE A 284 -12.79 2.68 12.31
CA ILE A 284 -11.47 2.91 11.75
C ILE A 284 -11.15 4.37 11.98
N TYR A 285 -10.02 4.64 12.61
CA TYR A 285 -9.60 6.00 12.90
C TYR A 285 -8.11 6.16 12.69
N ARG A 286 -7.72 7.40 12.41
CA ARG A 286 -6.32 7.76 12.21
C ARG A 286 -5.63 7.90 13.57
N ALA A 287 -4.45 7.31 13.67
CA ALA A 287 -3.62 7.35 14.85
C ALA A 287 -2.17 7.07 14.47
N GLN A 288 -1.25 7.86 15.01
CA GLN A 288 0.18 7.65 14.95
C GLN A 288 0.69 7.16 16.31
N ALA A 289 1.87 6.53 16.33
CA ALA A 289 2.46 6.01 17.56
C ALA A 289 2.70 7.08 18.65
N THR A 290 2.82 8.35 18.25
CA THR A 290 3.04 9.50 19.15
C THR A 290 1.75 10.21 19.59
N ASP A 291 0.60 9.83 19.04
CA ASP A 291 -0.65 10.54 19.32
C ASP A 291 -1.14 10.21 20.73
N SER A 292 -1.47 11.24 21.51
CA SER A 292 -2.01 11.07 22.86
C SER A 292 -3.50 10.77 22.86
N GLN A 293 -4.22 11.22 21.82
CA GLN A 293 -5.66 11.08 21.67
C GLN A 293 -6.06 10.91 20.19
N ALA A 294 -7.18 10.22 19.95
CA ALA A 294 -7.80 10.15 18.63
C ALA A 294 -9.31 10.38 18.71
N ILE A 295 -9.87 11.08 17.73
CA ILE A 295 -11.31 11.31 17.59
C ILE A 295 -11.87 10.23 16.65
N ILE A 296 -12.97 9.62 17.04
CA ILE A 296 -13.62 8.58 16.23
C ILE A 296 -14.54 9.22 15.21
N GLU A 297 -14.17 9.19 13.93
CA GLU A 297 -14.95 9.79 12.85
C GLU A 297 -15.70 8.75 12.02
N HIS A 298 -15.10 7.57 11.82
CA HIS A 298 -15.64 6.53 10.94
C HIS A 298 -16.12 5.34 11.76
N GLU A 299 -17.39 5.01 11.59
CA GLU A 299 -18.09 3.98 12.37
C GLU A 299 -19.08 3.23 11.48
N PHE A 300 -19.07 1.91 11.61
CA PHE A 300 -20.18 1.03 11.32
C PHE A 300 -20.88 0.66 12.61
N LEU A 301 -22.22 0.65 12.59
CA LEU A 301 -23.03 0.44 13.78
C LEU A 301 -24.25 -0.42 13.45
N ASN A 302 -24.42 -1.51 14.22
CA ASN A 302 -25.64 -2.31 14.13
C ASN A 302 -26.83 -1.59 14.81
N PRO A 303 -28.08 -1.84 14.35
CA PRO A 303 -29.26 -1.26 14.97
C PRO A 303 -29.35 -1.55 16.47
N GLY A 304 -29.64 -0.53 17.28
CA GLY A 304 -29.80 -0.65 18.73
C GLY A 304 -28.51 -0.56 19.56
N ILE A 305 -27.35 -0.37 18.93
CA ILE A 305 -26.07 -0.13 19.61
C ILE A 305 -25.83 1.39 19.73
N LEU A 306 -25.23 1.84 20.83
CA LEU A 306 -24.88 3.25 21.03
C LEU A 306 -23.69 3.65 20.14
N SER A 307 -23.82 4.77 19.42
CA SER A 307 -22.74 5.31 18.58
C SER A 307 -21.60 5.88 19.44
N VAL A 308 -20.37 5.75 18.93
CA VAL A 308 -19.17 6.38 19.51
C VAL A 308 -18.58 7.47 18.60
N ARG A 309 -19.19 7.73 17.44
CA ARG A 309 -18.74 8.81 16.55
C ARG A 309 -18.69 10.15 17.29
N GLY A 310 -17.59 10.88 17.11
CA GLY A 310 -17.28 12.15 17.78
C GLY A 310 -16.77 12.00 19.21
N GLN A 311 -16.61 10.78 19.74
CA GLN A 311 -15.93 10.55 21.02
C GLN A 311 -14.41 10.56 20.83
N THR A 312 -13.68 10.86 21.91
CA THR A 312 -12.22 10.91 21.92
C THR A 312 -11.65 9.75 22.74
N TRP A 313 -10.81 8.92 22.12
CA TRP A 313 -10.02 7.89 22.80
C TRP A 313 -8.71 8.47 23.33
N GLU A 314 -8.43 8.23 24.62
CA GLU A 314 -7.14 8.54 25.23
C GLU A 314 -6.12 7.43 24.91
N LEU A 315 -5.39 7.57 23.81
CA LEU A 315 -4.45 6.57 23.30
C LEU A 315 -3.23 6.39 24.23
N GLU A 316 -2.74 7.47 24.83
CA GLU A 316 -1.59 7.42 25.76
C GLU A 316 -1.86 6.52 26.98
N LYS A 317 -3.11 6.51 27.47
CA LYS A 317 -3.53 5.70 28.64
C LYS A 317 -4.19 4.37 28.26
N ASN A 318 -4.33 4.10 26.96
CA ASN A 318 -4.93 2.87 26.46
C ASN A 318 -3.85 1.77 26.38
N SER A 319 -3.87 0.83 27.34
CA SER A 319 -2.92 -0.29 27.39
C SER A 319 -2.92 -1.13 26.12
N LEU A 320 -4.07 -1.33 25.48
CA LEU A 320 -4.17 -2.12 24.24
C LEU A 320 -3.51 -1.42 23.06
N PHE A 321 -3.68 -0.09 22.97
CA PHE A 321 -2.99 0.71 21.96
C PHE A 321 -1.47 0.70 22.19
N GLN A 322 -1.02 0.82 23.44
CA GLN A 322 0.41 0.75 23.77
C GLN A 322 1.01 -0.61 23.42
N ASP A 323 0.29 -1.70 23.66
CA ASP A 323 0.71 -3.06 23.26
C ASP A 323 0.89 -3.15 21.73
N ILE A 324 -0.06 -2.62 20.96
CA ILE A 324 0.02 -2.57 19.47
C ILE A 324 1.22 -1.75 19.01
N VAL A 325 1.48 -0.58 19.62
CA VAL A 325 2.62 0.27 19.26
C VAL A 325 3.95 -0.42 19.58
N GLN A 326 4.04 -1.19 20.67
CA GLN A 326 5.26 -1.89 21.07
C GLN A 326 5.52 -3.17 20.27
N GLN A 327 4.48 -3.96 20.01
CA GLN A 327 4.60 -5.28 19.39
C GLN A 327 4.41 -5.23 17.87
N GLY A 328 3.66 -4.25 17.36
CA GLY A 328 3.30 -4.15 15.95
C GLY A 328 2.25 -5.18 15.49
N GLU A 329 1.62 -5.88 16.43
CA GLU A 329 0.63 -6.93 16.16
C GLU A 329 -0.74 -6.54 16.73
N GLY A 330 -1.81 -7.05 16.11
CA GLY A 330 -3.17 -6.86 16.57
C GLY A 330 -3.46 -7.52 17.93
N VAL A 331 -4.37 -6.92 18.69
CA VAL A 331 -4.78 -7.40 20.01
C VAL A 331 -6.24 -7.85 19.97
N CYS A 332 -6.50 -9.08 20.44
CA CYS A 332 -7.86 -9.58 20.63
C CYS A 332 -8.14 -9.90 22.11
N ILE A 333 -9.30 -9.46 22.58
CA ILE A 333 -9.86 -9.73 23.90
C ILE A 333 -11.20 -10.43 23.74
N SER A 334 -11.26 -11.69 24.18
CA SER A 334 -12.48 -12.50 24.11
C SER A 334 -13.54 -12.04 25.11
N ASP A 335 -13.15 -11.62 26.33
CA ASP A 335 -14.08 -11.10 27.33
C ASP A 335 -13.48 -9.94 28.13
N THR A 336 -13.97 -8.73 27.87
CA THR A 336 -13.53 -7.48 28.51
C THR A 336 -13.79 -7.46 30.02
N LEU A 337 -14.72 -8.26 30.54
CA LEU A 337 -14.99 -8.33 31.98
C LEU A 337 -13.96 -9.16 32.75
N ASN A 338 -13.27 -10.07 32.08
CA ASN A 338 -12.33 -11.00 32.71
C ASN A 338 -10.87 -10.72 32.31
N ASP A 339 -10.63 -9.91 31.28
CA ASP A 339 -9.27 -9.60 30.82
C ASP A 339 -8.58 -8.55 31.72
N PRO A 340 -7.39 -8.86 32.30
CA PRO A 340 -6.67 -7.95 33.18
C PRO A 340 -6.20 -6.67 32.48
N ARG A 341 -5.94 -6.69 31.16
CA ARG A 341 -5.50 -5.50 30.40
C ARG A 341 -6.59 -4.43 30.34
N VAL A 342 -7.86 -4.85 30.34
CA VAL A 342 -9.03 -3.96 30.38
C VAL A 342 -9.40 -3.59 31.81
N ASN A 343 -9.44 -4.57 32.72
CA ASN A 343 -9.88 -4.35 34.11
C ASN A 343 -8.91 -3.48 34.93
N ASN A 344 -7.61 -3.57 34.65
CA ASN A 344 -6.61 -2.77 35.35
C ASN A 344 -6.49 -1.33 34.79
N SER A 345 -7.16 -1.04 33.66
CA SER A 345 -7.23 0.31 33.09
C SER A 345 -8.60 0.95 33.35
N PRO A 346 -8.70 1.96 34.23
CA PRO A 346 -9.97 2.61 34.54
C PRO A 346 -10.66 3.20 33.31
N GLY A 347 -9.89 3.72 32.34
CA GLY A 347 -10.39 4.29 31.09
C GLY A 347 -11.02 3.23 30.19
N LEU A 348 -10.32 2.12 29.96
CA LEU A 348 -10.83 1.02 29.13
C LEU A 348 -12.04 0.32 29.74
N SER A 349 -12.01 0.07 31.06
CA SER A 349 -13.16 -0.51 31.76
C SER A 349 -14.41 0.39 31.66
N LEU A 350 -14.23 1.72 31.72
CA LEU A 350 -15.32 2.68 31.55
C LEU A 350 -15.88 2.65 30.13
N ILE A 351 -15.01 2.66 29.10
CA ILE A 351 -15.42 2.58 27.68
C ILE A 351 -16.17 1.27 27.43
N ALA A 352 -15.61 0.13 27.87
CA ALA A 352 -16.22 -1.18 27.68
C ALA A 352 -17.61 -1.27 28.33
N LYS A 353 -17.78 -0.74 29.55
CA LYS A 353 -19.09 -0.70 30.23
C LYS A 353 -20.06 0.27 29.57
N LYS A 354 -19.63 1.51 29.29
CA LYS A 354 -20.47 2.57 28.71
C LYS A 354 -21.04 2.17 27.36
N PHE A 355 -20.23 1.49 26.55
CA PHE A 355 -20.59 1.11 25.18
C PHE A 355 -20.89 -0.39 25.01
N ALA A 356 -21.08 -1.11 26.11
CA ALA A 356 -21.42 -2.53 26.17
C ALA A 356 -20.51 -3.44 25.32
N ILE A 357 -19.20 -3.17 25.32
CA ILE A 357 -18.20 -3.96 24.58
C ILE A 357 -17.89 -5.21 25.41
N ARG A 358 -18.22 -6.40 24.89
CA ARG A 358 -17.94 -7.69 25.53
C ARG A 358 -16.69 -8.35 24.97
N SER A 359 -16.49 -8.28 23.67
CA SER A 359 -15.25 -8.71 23.02
C SER A 359 -14.72 -7.56 22.15
N TRP A 360 -13.40 -7.44 22.09
CA TRP A 360 -12.72 -6.29 21.50
C TRP A 360 -11.52 -6.77 20.68
N LEU A 361 -11.51 -6.47 19.39
CA LEU A 361 -10.37 -6.68 18.50
C LEU A 361 -9.85 -5.32 18.04
N MET A 362 -8.54 -5.11 18.14
CA MET A 362 -7.85 -3.92 17.68
C MET A 362 -6.72 -4.32 16.75
N GLU A 363 -6.75 -3.86 15.51
CA GLU A 363 -5.76 -4.18 14.48
C GLU A 363 -5.09 -2.91 13.95
N PRO A 364 -3.76 -2.83 13.91
CA PRO A 364 -3.07 -1.67 13.35
C PRO A 364 -3.22 -1.58 11.83
N VAL A 365 -3.40 -0.36 11.33
CA VAL A 365 -3.32 -0.02 9.92
C VAL A 365 -1.90 0.45 9.63
N PHE A 366 -1.07 -0.45 9.09
CA PHE A 366 0.30 -0.15 8.70
C PHE A 366 0.45 0.09 7.20
N TYR A 367 1.39 0.97 6.84
CA TYR A 367 1.95 1.05 5.50
C TYR A 367 3.45 1.29 5.59
N GLN A 368 4.25 0.40 4.99
CA GLN A 368 5.72 0.48 5.01
C GLN A 368 6.32 0.70 6.42
N GLY A 369 5.76 0.02 7.44
CA GLY A 369 6.21 0.12 8.83
C GLY A 369 5.75 1.37 9.58
N ARG A 370 4.97 2.26 8.96
CA ARG A 370 4.36 3.43 9.61
C ARG A 370 2.92 3.14 10.02
N LEU A 371 2.60 3.36 11.29
CA LEU A 371 1.22 3.30 11.80
C LEU A 371 0.43 4.50 11.25
N LEU A 372 -0.66 4.21 10.54
CA LEU A 372 -1.56 5.20 9.95
C LEU A 372 -2.87 5.31 10.72
N GLY A 373 -3.27 4.25 11.42
CA GLY A 373 -4.54 4.18 12.12
C GLY A 373 -4.76 2.85 12.80
N ILE A 374 -5.97 2.67 13.33
CA ILE A 374 -6.41 1.46 14.01
C ILE A 374 -7.79 1.08 13.48
N VAL A 375 -7.99 -0.23 13.26
CA VAL A 375 -9.31 -0.85 13.07
C VAL A 375 -9.74 -1.45 14.41
N GLU A 376 -10.90 -1.06 14.93
CA GLU A 376 -11.49 -1.69 16.12
C GLU A 376 -12.79 -2.42 15.76
N LEU A 377 -12.95 -3.65 16.24
CA LEU A 377 -14.20 -4.39 16.18
C LEU A 377 -14.71 -4.66 17.59
N HIS A 378 -15.98 -4.33 17.82
CA HIS A 378 -16.66 -4.58 19.08
C HIS A 378 -17.79 -5.58 18.89
N TYR A 379 -17.82 -6.56 19.79
CA TYR A 379 -18.93 -7.51 19.92
C TYR A 379 -19.64 -7.25 21.24
N CYS A 380 -20.93 -6.94 21.17
CA CYS A 380 -21.74 -6.52 22.32
C CYS A 380 -22.69 -7.61 22.83
N ARG A 381 -22.68 -8.80 22.22
CA ARG A 381 -23.62 -9.89 22.50
C ARG A 381 -23.12 -10.83 23.59
N MET A 382 -24.03 -11.63 24.14
CA MET A 382 -23.71 -12.81 24.95
C MET A 382 -24.16 -14.09 24.22
N PRO A 383 -23.36 -15.17 24.24
CA PRO A 383 -22.04 -15.31 24.88
C PRO A 383 -20.95 -14.44 24.23
N PRO A 384 -19.79 -14.21 24.92
CA PRO A 384 -18.67 -13.47 24.34
C PRO A 384 -18.19 -14.11 23.03
N HIS A 385 -17.68 -13.29 22.11
CA HIS A 385 -17.16 -13.77 20.84
C HIS A 385 -15.81 -14.44 21.06
N GLU A 386 -15.73 -15.73 20.75
CA GLU A 386 -14.47 -16.45 20.66
C GLU A 386 -13.85 -16.19 19.29
N CYS A 387 -12.73 -15.45 19.28
CA CYS A 387 -12.00 -15.12 18.07
C CYS A 387 -11.58 -16.42 17.36
N GLN A 388 -12.09 -16.60 16.14
CA GLN A 388 -11.85 -17.84 15.40
C GLN A 388 -10.42 -17.85 14.85
N PRO A 389 -9.78 -19.03 14.72
CA PRO A 389 -8.49 -19.13 14.06
C PRO A 389 -8.56 -18.56 12.63
N GLY A 390 -7.75 -17.52 12.35
CA GLY A 390 -7.68 -16.83 11.06
C GLY A 390 -8.59 -15.61 10.88
N GLU A 391 -9.37 -15.22 11.90
CA GLU A 391 -10.16 -13.99 11.91
C GLU A 391 -9.25 -12.74 12.01
N LEU A 392 -8.28 -12.76 12.93
CA LEU A 392 -7.22 -11.74 13.02
C LEU A 392 -6.48 -11.57 11.70
N ASP A 393 -6.00 -12.67 11.10
CA ASP A 393 -5.30 -12.64 9.81
C ASP A 393 -6.16 -12.07 8.65
N LEU A 394 -7.49 -12.06 8.78
CA LEU A 394 -8.39 -11.45 7.81
C LEU A 394 -8.50 -9.95 8.06
N VAL A 395 -8.64 -9.53 9.32
CA VAL A 395 -8.66 -8.11 9.69
C VAL A 395 -7.33 -7.47 9.35
N GLU A 396 -6.20 -8.11 9.66
CA GLU A 396 -4.84 -7.67 9.30
C GLU A 396 -4.69 -7.47 7.78
N ALA A 397 -5.15 -8.45 6.98
CA ALA A 397 -5.10 -8.36 5.53
C ALA A 397 -5.91 -7.17 5.00
N ILE A 398 -7.08 -6.89 5.59
CA ILE A 398 -7.90 -5.75 5.21
C ILE A 398 -7.31 -4.44 5.71
N ALA A 399 -6.79 -4.38 6.94
CA ALA A 399 -6.11 -3.22 7.51
C ALA A 399 -4.91 -2.82 6.64
N THR A 400 -4.15 -3.79 6.14
CA THR A 400 -3.07 -3.56 5.17
C THR A 400 -3.59 -2.92 3.87
N GLN A 401 -4.73 -3.39 3.35
CA GLN A 401 -5.37 -2.80 2.16
C GLN A 401 -5.89 -1.38 2.41
N VAL A 402 -6.47 -1.12 3.60
CA VAL A 402 -6.89 0.21 4.04
C VAL A 402 -5.69 1.16 4.08
N GLY A 403 -4.57 0.72 4.66
CA GLY A 403 -3.34 1.51 4.72
C GLY A 403 -2.82 1.90 3.33
N ALA A 404 -2.81 0.96 2.39
CA ALA A 404 -2.44 1.25 1.01
C ALA A 404 -3.39 2.24 0.32
N ALA A 405 -4.70 2.09 0.52
CA ALA A 405 -5.71 2.98 -0.06
C ALA A 405 -5.64 4.40 0.53
N LEU A 406 -5.39 4.53 1.83
CA LEU A 406 -5.20 5.81 2.50
C LEU A 406 -4.04 6.60 1.92
N ILE A 407 -2.86 5.97 1.79
CA ILE A 407 -1.68 6.63 1.20
C ILE A 407 -1.93 7.03 -0.26
N GLN A 408 -2.63 6.18 -1.01
CA GLN A 408 -3.00 6.50 -2.40
C GLN A 408 -3.93 7.71 -2.47
N ALA A 409 -4.96 7.77 -1.61
CA ALA A 409 -5.91 8.88 -1.53
C ALA A 409 -5.21 10.20 -1.14
N GLU A 410 -4.34 10.16 -0.12
CA GLU A 410 -3.55 11.33 0.30
C GLU A 410 -2.60 11.82 -0.78
N ALA A 411 -1.89 10.90 -1.45
CA ALA A 411 -0.99 11.27 -2.54
C ALA A 411 -1.76 11.93 -3.69
N TYR A 412 -2.95 11.43 -4.02
CA TYR A 412 -3.79 12.01 -5.06
C TYR A 412 -4.27 13.42 -4.68
N ALA A 413 -4.77 13.62 -3.46
CA ALA A 413 -5.22 14.92 -2.98
C ALA A 413 -4.09 15.97 -3.00
N ASN A 414 -2.90 15.58 -2.54
CA ASN A 414 -1.72 16.46 -2.57
C ASN A 414 -1.29 16.82 -4.00
N LEU A 415 -1.35 15.87 -4.93
CA LEU A 415 -1.04 16.12 -6.34
C LEU A 415 -2.05 17.07 -6.99
N GLU A 416 -3.33 16.89 -6.70
CA GLU A 416 -4.40 17.76 -7.20
C GLU A 416 -4.22 19.21 -6.69
N GLU A 417 -3.96 19.38 -5.39
CA GLU A 417 -3.70 20.70 -4.80
C GLU A 417 -2.47 21.36 -5.43
N LEU A 418 -1.37 20.63 -5.57
CA LEU A 418 -0.15 21.14 -6.18
C LEU A 418 -0.37 21.54 -7.65
N ASN A 419 -1.14 20.75 -8.39
CA ASN A 419 -1.46 21.04 -9.79
C ASN A 419 -2.31 22.32 -9.91
N GLN A 420 -3.29 22.51 -9.02
CA GLN A 420 -4.08 23.74 -8.96
C GLN A 420 -3.22 24.98 -8.63
N GLN A 421 -2.28 24.85 -7.70
CA GLN A 421 -1.33 25.91 -7.38
C GLN A 421 -0.43 26.24 -8.58
N LEU A 422 0.06 25.23 -9.30
CA LEU A 422 0.86 25.41 -10.51
C LEU A 422 0.07 26.10 -11.62
N GLU A 423 -1.19 25.69 -11.87
CA GLU A 423 -2.05 26.36 -12.84
C GLU A 423 -2.30 27.82 -12.49
N ALA A 424 -2.57 28.13 -11.21
CA ALA A 424 -2.76 29.50 -10.76
C ALA A 424 -1.50 30.36 -10.98
N LEU A 425 -0.33 29.80 -10.70
CA LEU A 425 0.96 30.46 -10.95
C LEU A 425 1.19 30.69 -12.45
N ASP A 426 0.91 29.70 -13.30
CA ASP A 426 1.11 29.80 -14.75
C ASP A 426 0.15 30.82 -15.40
N ARG A 427 -1.11 30.87 -14.94
CA ARG A 427 -2.06 31.93 -15.32
C ARG A 427 -1.55 33.32 -14.93
N THR A 428 -1.01 33.45 -13.73
CA THR A 428 -0.45 34.72 -13.22
C THR A 428 0.76 35.16 -14.06
N ARG A 429 1.67 34.22 -14.37
CA ARG A 429 2.82 34.45 -15.24
C ARG A 429 2.40 34.87 -16.65
N SER A 430 1.44 34.18 -17.23
CA SER A 430 0.92 34.46 -18.58
C SER A 430 0.27 35.84 -18.66
N ASN A 431 -0.54 36.21 -17.66
CA ASN A 431 -1.15 37.54 -17.56
C ASN A 431 -0.08 38.64 -17.49
N LEU A 432 0.98 38.44 -16.71
CA LEU A 432 2.08 39.40 -16.62
C LEU A 432 2.81 39.58 -17.96
N ILE A 433 3.07 38.50 -18.68
CA ILE A 433 3.71 38.57 -20.01
C ILE A 433 2.81 39.34 -20.98
N ALA A 434 1.50 39.06 -20.98
CA ALA A 434 0.54 39.73 -21.84
C ALA A 434 0.45 41.24 -21.55
N ILE A 435 0.35 41.63 -20.27
CA ILE A 435 0.27 43.04 -19.85
C ILE A 435 1.58 43.77 -20.16
N THR A 436 2.73 43.16 -19.85
CA THR A 436 4.05 43.74 -20.17
C THR A 436 4.20 43.98 -21.68
N GLY A 437 3.79 43.00 -22.50
CA GLY A 437 3.80 43.13 -23.95
C GLY A 437 2.92 44.28 -24.45
N HIS A 438 1.75 44.49 -23.85
CA HIS A 438 0.85 45.59 -24.20
C HIS A 438 1.43 46.97 -23.83
N GLU A 439 1.95 47.10 -22.60
CA GLU A 439 2.51 48.36 -22.09
C GLU A 439 3.80 48.78 -22.81
N LEU A 440 4.58 47.82 -23.34
CA LEU A 440 5.72 48.12 -24.20
C LEU A 440 5.32 48.44 -25.64
N ARG A 441 4.29 47.77 -26.19
CA ARG A 441 3.88 47.95 -27.59
C ARG A 441 3.29 49.34 -27.85
N THR A 442 2.49 49.88 -26.92
CA THR A 442 1.83 51.17 -27.16
C THR A 442 2.81 52.33 -27.40
N PRO A 443 3.76 52.64 -26.49
CA PRO A 443 4.71 53.73 -26.72
C PRO A 443 5.61 53.47 -27.94
N LEU A 444 5.98 52.21 -28.19
CA LEU A 444 6.77 51.84 -29.37
C LEU A 444 6.03 52.17 -30.68
N SER A 445 4.74 51.85 -30.76
CA SER A 445 3.91 52.17 -31.92
C SER A 445 3.76 53.69 -32.11
N THR A 446 3.55 54.45 -31.02
CA THR A 446 3.49 55.92 -31.12
C THR A 446 4.80 56.51 -31.64
N ILE A 447 5.94 56.08 -31.09
CA ILE A 447 7.27 56.53 -31.52
C ILE A 447 7.45 56.23 -33.00
N GLN A 448 7.12 55.02 -33.44
CA GLN A 448 7.26 54.61 -34.82
C GLN A 448 6.41 55.47 -35.76
N VAL A 449 5.13 55.68 -35.46
CA VAL A 449 4.23 56.52 -36.27
C VAL A 449 4.74 57.98 -36.32
N CYS A 450 5.15 58.55 -35.18
CA CYS A 450 5.71 59.90 -35.16
C CYS A 450 6.95 60.04 -36.05
N LEU A 451 7.89 59.09 -35.97
CA LEU A 451 9.11 59.12 -36.76
C LEU A 451 8.85 58.84 -38.25
N GLU A 452 7.93 57.92 -38.58
CA GLU A 452 7.54 57.61 -39.97
C GLU A 452 6.86 58.80 -40.66
N SER A 453 5.96 59.50 -39.97
CA SER A 453 5.32 60.70 -40.52
C SER A 453 6.33 61.83 -40.73
N LEU A 454 7.23 62.06 -39.76
CA LEU A 454 8.31 63.05 -39.90
C LEU A 454 9.24 62.73 -41.09
N ALA A 455 9.48 61.45 -41.38
CA ALA A 455 10.33 61.03 -42.49
C ALA A 455 9.61 61.09 -43.86
N SER A 456 8.29 60.85 -43.88
CA SER A 456 7.50 60.71 -45.12
C SER A 456 6.90 62.02 -45.61
N GLU A 457 6.68 63.01 -44.73
CA GLU A 457 6.03 64.29 -45.04
C GLU A 457 6.97 65.49 -44.74
N PRO A 458 7.93 65.81 -45.63
CA PRO A 458 8.89 66.89 -45.41
C PRO A 458 8.26 68.30 -45.39
N ASP A 459 7.07 68.46 -45.99
CA ASP A 459 6.35 69.75 -46.05
C ASP A 459 5.45 70.01 -44.82
N MET A 460 5.53 69.17 -43.78
CA MET A 460 4.74 69.29 -42.56
C MET A 460 4.99 70.63 -41.82
N PRO A 461 3.95 71.30 -41.29
CA PRO A 461 4.11 72.51 -40.49
C PRO A 461 5.05 72.31 -39.29
N LEU A 462 5.91 73.28 -39.01
CA LEU A 462 6.93 73.21 -37.95
C LEU A 462 6.32 72.90 -36.57
N GLU A 463 5.14 73.47 -36.28
CA GLU A 463 4.40 73.22 -35.03
C GLU A 463 4.03 71.73 -34.87
N LEU A 464 3.56 71.09 -35.95
CA LEU A 464 3.18 69.68 -35.95
C LEU A 464 4.42 68.78 -35.88
N GLN A 465 5.51 69.12 -36.57
CA GLN A 465 6.78 68.40 -36.46
C GLN A 465 7.28 68.39 -35.00
N GLN A 466 7.19 69.55 -34.34
CA GLN A 466 7.67 69.70 -32.97
C GLN A 466 6.77 68.95 -31.97
N ILE A 467 5.45 68.90 -32.22
CA ILE A 467 4.54 68.04 -31.46
C ILE A 467 4.94 66.56 -31.61
N MET A 468 5.12 66.06 -32.84
CA MET A 468 5.49 64.66 -33.08
C MET A 468 6.84 64.29 -32.45
N LEU A 469 7.85 65.17 -32.57
CA LEU A 469 9.15 64.95 -31.94
C LEU A 469 9.05 64.91 -30.41
N ASN A 470 8.29 65.84 -29.82
CA ASN A 470 8.06 65.87 -28.37
C ASN A 470 7.28 64.63 -27.90
N THR A 471 6.28 64.17 -28.66
CA THR A 471 5.55 62.93 -28.38
C THR A 471 6.48 61.71 -28.42
N ALA A 472 7.31 61.58 -29.46
CA ALA A 472 8.26 60.47 -29.57
C ALA A 472 9.30 60.47 -28.44
N LEU A 473 9.85 61.64 -28.09
CA LEU A 473 10.79 61.78 -26.96
C LEU A 473 10.13 61.42 -25.62
N SER A 474 8.90 61.88 -25.39
CA SER A 474 8.14 61.57 -24.19
C SER A 474 7.85 60.08 -24.05
N ASP A 475 7.40 59.43 -25.14
CA ASP A 475 7.13 57.98 -25.11
C ASP A 475 8.42 57.15 -25.03
N SER A 476 9.54 57.63 -25.56
CA SER A 476 10.86 57.00 -25.40
C SER A 476 11.32 57.03 -23.94
N GLU A 477 11.19 58.18 -23.27
CA GLU A 477 11.51 58.32 -21.85
C GLU A 477 10.57 57.48 -20.97
N ARG A 478 9.28 57.43 -21.32
CA ARG A 478 8.31 56.53 -20.66
C ARG A 478 8.72 55.06 -20.80
N MET A 479 9.15 54.63 -21.99
CA MET A 479 9.61 53.26 -22.22
C MET A 479 10.88 52.94 -21.43
N ARG A 480 11.82 53.89 -21.36
CA ARG A 480 13.02 53.76 -20.51
C ARG A 480 12.65 53.56 -19.04
N LYS A 481 11.72 54.37 -18.50
CA LYS A 481 11.24 54.23 -17.12
C LYS A 481 10.53 52.88 -16.89
N LEU A 482 9.71 52.42 -17.83
CA LEU A 482 9.06 51.10 -17.78
C LEU A 482 10.06 49.95 -17.69
N VAL A 483 11.07 49.93 -18.57
CA VAL A 483 12.11 48.90 -18.58
C VAL A 483 12.92 48.93 -17.29
N GLN A 484 13.28 50.12 -16.81
CA GLN A 484 14.01 50.27 -15.55
C GLN A 484 13.19 49.78 -14.35
N ASP A 485 11.92 50.19 -14.23
CA ASP A 485 11.01 49.74 -13.17
C ASP A 485 10.84 48.21 -13.20
N PHE A 486 10.73 47.61 -14.40
CA PHE A 486 10.62 46.16 -14.57
C PHE A 486 11.89 45.42 -14.10
N LEU A 487 13.08 45.89 -14.49
CA LEU A 487 14.35 45.31 -14.04
C LEU A 487 14.53 45.45 -12.53
N THR A 488 14.19 46.60 -11.97
CA THR A 488 14.22 46.87 -10.53
C THR A 488 13.33 45.89 -9.79
N LEU A 489 12.07 45.72 -10.23
CA LEU A 489 11.13 44.77 -9.62
C LEU A 489 11.62 43.32 -9.74
N SER A 490 12.13 42.91 -10.91
CA SER A 490 12.64 41.56 -11.13
C SER A 490 13.84 41.23 -10.23
N ASN A 491 14.74 42.20 -10.01
CA ASN A 491 15.87 42.03 -9.09
C ASN A 491 15.42 41.92 -7.62
N LEU A 492 14.44 42.73 -7.21
CA LEU A 492 13.87 42.66 -5.86
C LEU A 492 13.19 41.31 -5.60
N GLU A 493 12.37 40.83 -6.54
CA GLU A 493 11.61 39.58 -6.39
C GLU A 493 12.47 38.32 -6.49
N SER A 494 13.58 38.37 -7.24
CA SER A 494 14.54 37.27 -7.31
C SER A 494 15.45 37.18 -6.08
N GLY A 495 15.32 38.10 -5.11
CA GLY A 495 16.15 38.15 -3.91
C GLY A 495 17.62 38.46 -4.20
N ARG A 496 17.93 39.00 -5.40
CA ARG A 496 19.31 39.27 -5.84
C ARG A 496 19.85 40.62 -5.36
N VAL A 497 19.01 41.45 -4.74
CA VAL A 497 19.40 42.75 -4.20
C VAL A 497 20.25 42.55 -2.96
N GLN A 498 21.47 43.09 -2.99
CA GLN A 498 22.31 43.23 -1.81
C GLN A 498 21.91 44.54 -1.11
N TRP A 499 21.41 44.41 0.12
CA TRP A 499 21.00 45.54 0.95
C TRP A 499 22.20 46.12 1.69
N HIS A 500 22.34 47.45 1.68
CA HIS A 500 23.36 48.16 2.43
C HIS A 500 22.69 49.02 3.52
N PRO A 501 22.13 48.41 4.58
CA PRO A 501 21.42 49.16 5.61
C PRO A 501 22.39 50.01 6.43
N GLU A 502 22.10 51.30 6.49
CA GLU A 502 22.85 52.32 7.22
C GLU A 502 21.93 53.12 8.16
N SER A 503 22.52 53.88 9.08
CA SER A 503 21.79 54.73 10.01
C SER A 503 21.52 56.08 9.36
N LEU A 504 20.25 56.38 9.10
CA LEU A 504 19.85 57.53 8.28
C LEU A 504 18.92 58.47 9.03
N THR A 505 19.04 59.76 8.73
CA THR A 505 18.03 60.76 9.10
C THR A 505 16.92 60.73 8.07
N LEU A 506 15.68 60.44 8.50
CA LEU A 506 14.54 60.40 7.58
C LEU A 506 14.33 61.75 6.85
N GLN A 507 14.60 62.86 7.53
CA GLN A 507 14.51 64.21 6.95
C GLN A 507 15.41 64.37 5.72
N GLU A 508 16.67 63.91 5.78
CA GLU A 508 17.61 63.97 4.65
C GLU A 508 17.12 63.15 3.46
N CYS A 509 16.54 61.97 3.71
CA CYS A 509 15.97 61.13 2.66
C CYS A 509 14.76 61.79 1.98
N VAL A 510 13.91 62.46 2.76
CA VAL A 510 12.75 63.22 2.25
C VAL A 510 13.22 64.42 1.43
N ASP A 511 14.23 65.16 1.88
CA ASP A 511 14.79 66.29 1.14
C ASP A 511 15.44 65.85 -0.18
N LEU A 512 16.14 64.71 -0.18
CA LEU A 512 16.67 64.09 -1.40
C LEU A 512 15.55 63.66 -2.35
N ALA A 513 14.48 63.02 -1.86
CA ALA A 513 13.32 62.64 -2.66
C ALA A 513 12.59 63.85 -3.26
N LEU A 514 12.49 64.96 -2.52
CA LEU A 514 11.95 66.25 -2.99
C LEU A 514 12.84 66.89 -4.07
N SER A 515 14.15 66.78 -3.94
CA SER A 515 15.08 67.29 -4.96
C SER A 515 14.96 66.52 -6.29
N ARG A 516 14.76 65.20 -6.25
CA ARG A 516 14.58 64.33 -7.43
C ARG A 516 13.26 64.58 -8.16
N ASN A 517 12.21 64.97 -7.43
CA ASN A 517 10.86 65.20 -7.98
C ASN A 517 10.61 66.65 -8.45
N ARG A 518 11.62 67.54 -8.44
CA ARG A 518 11.44 68.88 -9.04
C ARG A 518 11.24 68.74 -10.56
N PRO A 519 10.13 69.26 -11.12
CA PRO A 519 9.82 69.07 -12.53
C PRO A 519 10.89 69.72 -13.40
N ARG A 520 11.46 68.92 -14.32
CA ARG A 520 12.47 69.41 -15.29
C ARG A 520 11.86 70.20 -16.44
N SER A 521 10.53 70.11 -16.66
CA SER A 521 9.78 70.85 -17.68
C SER A 521 8.27 70.54 -17.65
N SER A 522 7.50 71.05 -16.68
CA SER A 522 6.03 71.08 -16.78
C SER A 522 5.52 72.51 -16.72
N THR A 523 4.60 72.86 -17.62
CA THR A 523 3.91 74.16 -17.72
C THR A 523 2.97 74.46 -16.54
N GLU A 524 2.72 73.48 -15.68
CA GLU A 524 1.84 73.59 -14.51
C GLU A 524 2.63 73.60 -13.20
N LYS A 525 2.15 74.40 -12.23
CA LYS A 525 2.78 74.53 -10.91
C LYS A 525 2.48 73.26 -10.10
N PRO A 526 3.48 72.63 -9.46
CA PRO A 526 3.23 71.47 -8.63
C PRO A 526 2.36 71.84 -7.41
N PRO A 527 1.58 70.88 -6.86
CA PRO A 527 0.80 71.07 -5.64
C PRO A 527 1.67 71.46 -4.45
N LYS A 528 1.06 72.07 -3.43
CA LYS A 528 1.79 72.53 -2.24
C LYS A 528 2.25 71.32 -1.42
N ILE A 529 3.56 71.18 -1.22
CA ILE A 529 4.14 70.11 -0.41
C ILE A 529 4.48 70.63 0.99
N LYS A 530 3.99 69.96 2.04
CA LYS A 530 4.34 70.23 3.44
C LYS A 530 5.01 69.01 4.07
N THR A 531 6.13 69.23 4.74
CA THR A 531 6.82 68.22 5.56
C THR A 531 6.53 68.47 7.03
N GLN A 532 6.10 67.43 7.75
CA GLN A 532 5.81 67.44 9.19
C GLN A 532 6.56 66.28 9.85
N ILE A 533 7.87 66.44 9.93
CA ILE A 533 8.79 65.45 10.49
C ILE A 533 9.38 66.07 11.77
N SER A 534 9.23 65.38 12.89
CA SER A 534 9.76 65.84 14.18
C SER A 534 11.29 65.73 14.20
N GLU A 535 11.98 66.77 14.67
CA GLU A 535 13.45 66.75 14.84
C GLU A 535 13.91 65.68 15.86
N ASN A 536 12.99 65.22 16.74
CA ASN A 536 13.27 64.21 17.76
C ASN A 536 13.00 62.76 17.29
N LEU A 537 12.86 62.51 15.99
CA LEU A 537 12.70 61.15 15.45
C LEU A 537 14.02 60.36 15.56
N PRO A 538 13.98 59.07 15.96
CA PRO A 538 15.17 58.23 15.98
C PRO A 538 15.71 57.99 14.56
N LEU A 539 17.01 57.70 14.46
CA LEU A 539 17.61 57.28 13.20
C LEU A 539 16.95 55.99 12.70
N VAL A 540 16.66 55.94 11.40
CA VAL A 540 16.12 54.74 10.74
C VAL A 540 17.26 53.88 10.21
N ARG A 541 17.06 52.56 10.20
CA ARG A 541 18.03 51.59 9.68
C ARG A 541 17.54 51.04 8.35
N ALA A 542 17.95 51.67 7.26
CA ALA A 542 17.52 51.31 5.90
C ALA A 542 18.65 51.56 4.90
N ASP A 543 18.50 51.03 3.69
CA ASP A 543 19.35 51.41 2.58
C ASP A 543 18.86 52.74 2.00
N GLY A 544 19.73 53.75 1.97
CA GLY A 544 19.35 55.13 1.66
C GLY A 544 18.81 55.30 0.24
N ASP A 545 19.39 54.60 -0.74
CA ASP A 545 18.95 54.69 -2.13
C ASP A 545 17.53 54.13 -2.30
N TRP A 546 17.24 53.00 -1.65
CA TRP A 546 15.92 52.39 -1.67
C TRP A 546 14.88 53.18 -0.89
N LEU A 547 15.25 53.83 0.22
CA LEU A 547 14.36 54.72 0.96
C LEU A 547 14.00 55.97 0.16
N VAL A 548 14.99 56.59 -0.48
CA VAL A 548 14.74 57.71 -1.40
C VAL A 548 13.87 57.26 -2.57
N GLU A 549 14.05 56.04 -3.09
CA GLU A 549 13.21 55.49 -4.17
C GLU A 549 11.75 55.31 -3.75
N VAL A 550 11.48 54.72 -2.57
CA VAL A 550 10.09 54.58 -2.04
C VAL A 550 9.43 55.94 -1.90
N LEU A 551 10.11 56.89 -1.25
CA LEU A 551 9.60 58.25 -1.06
C LEU A 551 9.36 58.94 -2.41
N ALA A 552 10.32 58.83 -3.34
CA ALA A 552 10.21 59.46 -4.64
C ALA A 552 9.04 58.91 -5.46
N LYS A 553 8.80 57.59 -5.42
CA LYS A 553 7.67 56.94 -6.11
C LYS A 553 6.32 57.30 -5.49
N LEU A 554 6.21 57.32 -4.16
CA LEU A 554 4.98 57.74 -3.47
C LEU A 554 4.67 59.23 -3.72
N MET A 555 5.69 60.07 -3.76
CA MET A 555 5.54 61.49 -4.09
C MET A 555 5.19 61.73 -5.56
N ASP A 556 5.83 61.02 -6.50
CA ASP A 556 5.47 61.04 -7.92
C ASP A 556 3.98 60.66 -8.09
N ASN A 557 3.52 59.66 -7.34
CA ASN A 557 2.11 59.26 -7.31
C ASN A 557 1.21 60.40 -6.78
N ALA A 558 1.55 60.97 -5.61
CA ALA A 558 0.78 62.06 -5.01
C ALA A 558 0.73 63.30 -5.93
N CYS A 559 1.85 63.69 -6.54
CA CYS A 559 1.92 64.82 -7.48
C CYS A 559 1.09 64.60 -8.75
N LYS A 560 1.03 63.36 -9.27
CA LYS A 560 0.27 63.03 -10.48
C LYS A 560 -1.24 63.09 -10.28
N PHE A 561 -1.71 62.75 -9.09
CA PHE A 561 -3.14 62.58 -8.82
C PHE A 561 -3.74 63.70 -7.98
N THR A 562 -2.95 64.72 -7.65
CA THR A 562 -3.39 65.92 -6.91
C THR A 562 -3.42 67.13 -7.85
N PRO A 563 -4.55 67.87 -7.93
CA PRO A 563 -4.63 69.12 -8.67
C PRO A 563 -3.62 70.17 -8.18
N SER A 564 -3.30 71.18 -9.01
CA SER A 564 -2.32 72.23 -8.67
C SER A 564 -2.66 73.01 -7.40
N GLU A 565 -3.94 73.21 -7.12
CA GLU A 565 -4.46 73.84 -5.90
C GLU A 565 -4.50 72.93 -4.66
N GLY A 566 -4.20 71.64 -4.83
CA GLY A 566 -4.19 70.66 -3.74
C GLY A 566 -2.92 70.70 -2.87
N GLU A 567 -2.90 69.82 -1.87
CA GLU A 567 -1.83 69.72 -0.88
C GLU A 567 -1.34 68.28 -0.71
N ILE A 568 -0.02 68.12 -0.58
CA ILE A 568 0.63 66.86 -0.24
C ILE A 568 1.34 67.04 1.10
N THR A 569 1.06 66.16 2.07
CA THR A 569 1.66 66.20 3.40
C THR A 569 2.47 64.93 3.67
N ILE A 570 3.74 65.09 4.05
CA ILE A 570 4.59 63.98 4.50
C ILE A 570 4.70 64.06 6.02
N LYS A 571 4.28 63.00 6.72
CA LYS A 571 4.35 62.88 8.19
C LYS A 571 5.18 61.68 8.58
N ALA A 572 5.84 61.76 9.73
CA ALA A 572 6.55 60.62 10.31
C ALA A 572 6.33 60.54 11.81
N ILE A 573 5.97 59.36 12.31
CA ILE A 573 5.67 59.10 13.73
C ILE A 573 6.39 57.82 14.15
N CYS A 574 7.07 57.85 15.29
CA CYS A 574 7.62 56.64 15.88
C CYS A 574 6.49 55.83 16.53
N ASN A 575 6.30 54.59 16.11
CA ASN A 575 5.35 53.69 16.74
C ASN A 575 5.96 53.04 18.00
N SER A 576 5.12 52.44 18.84
CA SER A 576 5.54 51.72 20.06
C SER A 576 6.34 50.44 19.80
N HIS A 577 6.50 50.02 18.54
CA HIS A 577 7.05 48.74 18.09
C HIS A 577 8.44 48.87 17.44
N GLN A 578 9.22 49.90 17.80
CA GLN A 578 10.56 50.14 17.22
C GLN A 578 10.59 50.37 15.69
N MET A 579 9.50 50.87 15.13
CA MET A 579 9.45 51.28 13.72
C MET A 579 9.01 52.75 13.62
N VAL A 580 9.48 53.46 12.60
CA VAL A 580 8.92 54.75 12.20
C VAL A 580 7.88 54.49 11.12
N GLU A 581 6.67 54.96 11.33
CA GLU A 581 5.62 55.02 10.31
C GLU A 581 5.72 56.35 9.57
N VAL A 582 5.80 56.27 8.24
CA VAL A 582 5.83 57.40 7.34
C VAL A 582 4.53 57.42 6.54
N THR A 583 3.86 58.56 6.53
CA THR A 583 2.61 58.77 5.80
C THR A 583 2.80 59.83 4.73
N VAL A 584 2.48 59.49 3.48
CA VAL A 584 2.37 60.43 2.35
C VAL A 584 0.90 60.60 2.04
N ALA A 585 0.34 61.75 2.44
CA ALA A 585 -1.07 62.08 2.29
C ALA A 585 -1.27 63.11 1.16
N ASP A 586 -2.24 62.89 0.30
CA ASP A 586 -2.61 63.77 -0.81
C ASP A 586 -4.08 64.17 -0.73
N THR A 587 -4.44 65.33 -1.29
CA THR A 587 -5.84 65.79 -1.43
C THR A 587 -6.39 65.56 -2.83
N GLY A 588 -5.93 64.51 -3.51
CA GLY A 588 -6.26 64.19 -4.90
C GLY A 588 -7.56 63.42 -5.10
N ARG A 589 -7.64 62.72 -6.23
CA ARG A 589 -8.83 61.95 -6.69
C ARG A 589 -9.31 60.83 -5.75
N GLY A 590 -8.51 60.45 -4.76
CA GLY A 590 -8.82 59.36 -3.83
C GLY A 590 -8.88 57.97 -4.48
N ILE A 591 -9.01 56.95 -3.63
CA ILE A 591 -9.09 55.53 -4.03
C ILE A 591 -10.38 54.93 -3.46
N GLU A 592 -11.08 54.12 -4.26
CA GLU A 592 -12.25 53.38 -3.77
C GLU A 592 -11.83 52.32 -2.72
N PRO A 593 -12.60 52.10 -1.64
CA PRO A 593 -12.23 51.17 -0.57
C PRO A 593 -11.90 49.75 -1.06
N ASN A 594 -12.63 49.26 -2.07
CA ASN A 594 -12.44 47.92 -2.64
C ASN A 594 -11.15 47.79 -3.47
N ARG A 595 -10.40 48.88 -3.66
CA ARG A 595 -9.18 48.94 -4.49
C ARG A 595 -7.92 49.20 -3.68
N LEU A 596 -8.03 49.52 -2.38
CA LEU A 596 -6.91 49.91 -1.51
C LEU A 596 -5.79 48.87 -1.41
N GLU A 597 -6.11 47.59 -1.53
CA GLU A 597 -5.10 46.52 -1.52
C GLU A 597 -4.52 46.27 -2.93
N VAL A 598 -5.39 46.32 -3.95
CA VAL A 598 -5.06 46.02 -5.34
C VAL A 598 -4.17 47.09 -5.98
N VAL A 599 -4.14 48.34 -5.45
CA VAL A 599 -3.23 49.38 -5.96
C VAL A 599 -1.74 49.03 -5.87
N PHE A 600 -1.38 48.07 -5.01
CA PHE A 600 0.01 47.58 -4.89
C PHE A 600 0.33 46.43 -5.84
N ASP A 601 -0.62 45.97 -6.65
CA ASP A 601 -0.41 44.91 -7.62
C ASP A 601 0.25 45.40 -8.91
N ARG A 602 0.96 44.48 -9.56
CA ARG A 602 1.78 44.78 -10.74
C ARG A 602 0.89 45.26 -11.88
N PHE A 603 1.29 46.36 -12.52
CA PHE A 603 0.59 46.96 -13.65
C PHE A 603 -0.86 47.36 -13.35
N TYR A 604 -1.26 47.42 -12.08
CA TYR A 604 -2.58 47.87 -11.71
C TYR A 604 -2.73 49.37 -11.98
N GLN A 605 -3.79 49.73 -12.69
CA GLN A 605 -4.19 51.11 -12.96
C GLN A 605 -5.70 51.23 -12.90
N GLU A 606 -6.18 52.33 -12.32
CA GLU A 606 -7.62 52.54 -12.14
C GLU A 606 -8.35 52.82 -13.47
N GLU A 607 -7.64 53.41 -14.44
CA GLU A 607 -8.10 53.67 -15.81
C GLU A 607 -7.58 52.58 -16.76
N GLY A 608 -8.47 51.91 -17.49
CA GLY A 608 -8.08 50.94 -18.51
C GLY A 608 -7.23 51.57 -19.62
N ALA A 609 -6.41 50.77 -20.30
CA ALA A 609 -5.38 51.22 -21.24
C ALA A 609 -5.84 52.18 -22.37
N LEU A 610 -7.14 52.24 -22.67
CA LEU A 610 -7.74 53.11 -23.68
C LEU A 610 -8.25 54.48 -23.16
N ARG A 611 -8.38 54.69 -21.84
CA ARG A 611 -8.90 55.94 -21.23
C ARG A 611 -7.83 56.70 -20.45
N ARG A 612 -6.57 56.58 -20.85
CA ARG A 612 -5.42 57.17 -20.16
C ARG A 612 -5.51 58.70 -20.17
N THR A 613 -5.85 59.30 -19.04
CA THR A 613 -5.71 60.76 -18.83
C THR A 613 -4.43 61.12 -18.09
N THR A 614 -3.87 60.20 -17.30
CA THR A 614 -2.65 60.38 -16.52
C THR A 614 -1.68 59.21 -16.74
N GLY A 615 -0.40 59.51 -17.01
CA GLY A 615 0.62 58.52 -17.38
C GLY A 615 1.31 57.85 -16.18
N GLY A 616 1.37 56.51 -16.18
CA GLY A 616 2.08 55.72 -15.17
C GLY A 616 2.47 54.33 -15.68
N THR A 617 3.43 53.69 -15.00
CA THR A 617 3.89 52.33 -15.32
C THR A 617 3.08 51.23 -14.63
N GLY A 618 2.34 51.58 -13.56
CA GLY A 618 1.64 50.61 -12.71
C GLY A 618 2.57 49.70 -11.90
N LEU A 619 3.89 49.92 -11.96
CA LEU A 619 4.90 49.14 -11.22
C LEU A 619 5.40 49.86 -9.97
N GLY A 620 5.19 51.19 -9.88
CA GLY A 620 5.77 52.00 -8.81
C GLY A 620 5.38 51.54 -7.39
N LEU A 621 4.09 51.37 -7.12
CA LEU A 621 3.59 50.92 -5.82
C LEU A 621 3.98 49.47 -5.51
N ALA A 622 4.03 48.60 -6.53
CA ALA A 622 4.52 47.23 -6.37
C ALA A 622 6.00 47.19 -5.96
N ILE A 623 6.83 48.06 -6.53
CA ILE A 623 8.25 48.24 -6.15
C ILE A 623 8.33 48.73 -4.70
N CYS A 624 7.53 49.73 -4.30
CA CYS A 624 7.51 50.20 -2.91
C CYS A 624 7.18 49.06 -1.93
N ARG A 625 6.19 48.22 -2.26
CA ARG A 625 5.82 47.04 -1.46
C ARG A 625 6.97 46.07 -1.30
N GLN A 626 7.69 45.74 -2.37
CA GLN A 626 8.84 44.83 -2.28
C GLN A 626 10.00 45.42 -1.46
N ILE A 627 10.27 46.71 -1.59
CA ILE A 627 11.32 47.38 -0.82
C ILE A 627 11.00 47.38 0.67
N VAL A 628 9.79 47.82 1.04
CA VAL A 628 9.36 47.91 2.45
C VAL A 628 9.31 46.54 3.10
N ASN A 629 8.83 45.51 2.38
CA ASN A 629 8.87 44.13 2.85
C ASN A 629 10.31 43.63 3.03
N GLY A 630 11.25 44.06 2.17
CA GLY A 630 12.68 43.75 2.28
C GLY A 630 13.32 44.22 3.59
N TRP A 631 12.78 45.27 4.21
CA TRP A 631 13.21 45.75 5.54
C TRP A 631 12.41 45.13 6.70
N GLY A 632 11.48 44.23 6.43
CA GLY A 632 10.53 43.70 7.42
C GLY A 632 9.43 44.69 7.82
N GLY A 633 9.23 45.75 7.04
CA GLY A 633 8.16 46.74 7.22
C GLY A 633 6.85 46.30 6.59
N LYS A 634 5.85 47.19 6.66
CA LYS A 634 4.55 47.05 5.99
C LYS A 634 4.21 48.35 5.25
N ILE A 635 3.53 48.24 4.11
CA ILE A 635 2.98 49.37 3.35
C ILE A 635 1.47 49.16 3.15
N TRP A 636 0.66 50.20 3.29
CA TRP A 636 -0.79 50.16 3.04
C TRP A 636 -1.31 51.53 2.59
N ALA A 637 -2.55 51.56 2.11
CA ALA A 637 -3.22 52.78 1.68
C ALA A 637 -4.55 52.96 2.41
N GLU A 638 -4.90 54.20 2.71
CA GLU A 638 -6.18 54.61 3.28
C GLU A 638 -6.80 55.71 2.43
N SER A 639 -8.10 55.61 2.13
CA SER A 639 -8.86 56.63 1.41
C SER A 639 -10.32 56.52 1.81
N THR A 640 -11.00 57.66 1.95
CA THR A 640 -12.45 57.71 2.28
C THR A 640 -13.34 57.64 1.04
N GLY A 641 -12.75 57.43 -0.14
CA GLY A 641 -13.44 57.30 -1.43
C GLY A 641 -12.97 58.32 -2.46
N LYS A 642 -13.67 58.38 -3.60
CA LYS A 642 -13.34 59.32 -4.67
C LYS A 642 -13.42 60.78 -4.22
N ASP A 643 -12.49 61.58 -4.73
CA ASP A 643 -12.31 63.02 -4.49
C ASP A 643 -12.10 63.40 -3.02
N ARG A 644 -11.60 62.44 -2.21
CA ARG A 644 -11.29 62.65 -0.79
C ARG A 644 -9.81 62.50 -0.45
N GLY A 645 -8.94 62.43 -1.46
CA GLY A 645 -7.52 62.20 -1.27
C GLY A 645 -7.18 60.78 -0.82
N SER A 646 -5.88 60.51 -0.70
CA SER A 646 -5.36 59.21 -0.27
C SER A 646 -4.22 59.39 0.73
N GLN A 647 -3.99 58.38 1.57
CA GLN A 647 -2.86 58.32 2.49
C GLN A 647 -2.13 57.00 2.26
N PHE A 648 -0.86 57.08 1.90
CA PHE A 648 0.02 55.91 1.79
C PHE A 648 0.92 55.86 3.01
N HIS A 649 0.88 54.73 3.71
CA HIS A 649 1.61 54.51 4.95
C HIS A 649 2.67 53.44 4.73
N PHE A 650 3.86 53.61 5.28
CA PHE A 650 4.84 52.53 5.34
C PHE A 650 5.69 52.59 6.61
N THR A 651 6.22 51.44 7.04
CA THR A 651 7.05 51.35 8.24
C THR A 651 8.51 51.03 7.93
N ILE A 652 9.41 51.63 8.72
CA ILE A 652 10.87 51.47 8.61
C ILE A 652 11.44 51.14 10.01
N PRO A 653 12.36 50.18 10.16
CA PRO A 653 12.98 49.89 11.46
C PRO A 653 13.88 51.02 11.95
N ILE A 654 13.90 51.24 13.27
CA ILE A 654 14.81 52.19 13.92
C ILE A 654 16.14 51.55 14.28
N VAL A 655 17.19 52.36 14.41
CA VAL A 655 18.47 51.92 14.98
C VAL A 655 18.26 51.59 16.46
N GLN A 656 18.37 50.32 16.84
CA GLN A 656 18.38 49.93 18.25
C GLN A 656 19.67 50.46 18.90
N ASN A 657 19.55 51.38 19.87
CA ASN A 657 20.68 51.83 20.66
C ASN A 657 21.25 50.67 21.49
N SER A 658 22.27 49.99 20.99
CA SER A 658 23.01 48.95 21.70
C SER A 658 23.99 49.55 22.73
N HIS A 659 23.48 50.38 23.66
CA HIS A 659 24.30 51.07 24.66
C HIS A 659 23.67 51.17 26.06
N GLU A 660 22.88 50.19 26.52
CA GLU A 660 22.50 50.10 27.94
C GLU A 660 22.73 48.74 28.62
N GLU A 661 22.94 47.63 27.89
CA GLU A 661 23.11 46.31 28.53
C GLU A 661 24.50 46.03 29.13
N LYS A 662 25.53 46.83 28.82
CA LYS A 662 26.89 46.61 29.37
C LYS A 662 27.10 47.13 30.80
N ARG A 663 26.21 47.99 31.35
CA ARG A 663 26.35 48.50 32.73
C ARG A 663 25.67 47.63 33.80
N ALA A 664 24.72 46.77 33.43
CA ALA A 664 24.05 45.88 34.38
C ALA A 664 24.90 44.67 34.81
N LYS A 665 25.88 44.23 34.00
CA LYS A 665 26.72 43.05 34.30
C LYS A 665 27.97 43.32 35.15
N VAL A 666 28.28 44.58 35.51
CA VAL A 666 29.48 44.92 36.30
C VAL A 666 29.16 45.18 37.79
N LYS A 667 27.88 45.27 38.18
CA LYS A 667 27.47 45.41 39.60
C LYS A 667 27.09 44.10 40.30
N SER A 668 27.29 42.95 39.66
CA SER A 668 26.97 41.63 40.23
C SER A 668 28.17 40.67 40.24
N LYS A 669 29.37 41.18 40.54
CA LYS A 669 30.52 40.35 40.89
C LYS A 669 31.09 40.76 42.23
#